data_AF-A0A946TK65-F1
#
_entry.id   AF-A0A946TK65-F1
#
_cell.length_a   1.000
_cell.length_b   1.000
_cell.length_c   1.000
_cell.angle_alpha   90.00
_cell.angle_beta   90.00
_cell.angle_gamma   90.00
#
_symmetry.space_group_name_H-M   'P 1'
#
loop_
_entity.id
_entity.type
_entity.pdbx_description
1 polymer ?
#
loop_
_entity_poly.entity_id
_entity_poly.type
_entity_poly.pdbx_seq_one_letter_code
_entity_poly.pdbx_strand_id
1 'polypeptide(L)'
;MNELPTMYQTFMHLSRYSRWLDDKGRRETWEETVTRYMDFMKWHLLENCKYKMPQAVYNEVKGYILELKVMPSMRALMTAGEALKRDNIANYNCSFLIADKIRCFDEMLYILLCGVGVGFSVERQFITKLPTMSEEFHPTNTTIAVGDSKMGWAKAYKELISLLLAGEVPKWDTSKIRPAGARLKTFGGRASGSAPLVDLFNYTVMTFKEARGRKLTSFEVHKLFCKIADVVVVGGVRRASLISLSNLSDDRMRHAKHGQWHILNPELALANNSACYTEKPDIGIFMEEWIALYNSKSGERGIFNREAAIKTIADINKRAGFDRRDSEFEFGLNPCFTGDMRLLTDAGYASFKELSDYCSPVTEGEDSKTVTVIKPDGSESEGTVWSNGIKQVVEIRFRNRDSITCTKDHVFQTDTGDCKAKFLKDHRLVPYVEMKDDWYHDGFLAGFVQGDGCTGRLNSKSHKGLEVCFGRNDGDIAEMYGQKVGKWYSREAMRVAREWELSPEPLPTRDLPANQCTSFLAGLFSANGCVINGHRVAFKTTNKNLAVDLKQVLKVDFDIDSYITVNKKKKVKFSNGEYVCKESYDLNIGTFESILKFAENISFGQAYKRKNLASLLRIKSPQVMSVKPIGKQEVFDFNEPEGHWGVVEGVIAHNCGEIILRPKSFCNLSEVIVRAEDTFDTLKDKIRIATVLGTWQASLTDFKYISSKWAENCEEEALLGVSMTGIMDNEITNGSDLYSEEYLITSLGLLREHATEVNKEWAKRIHINPAAAITCVKPSGNISQLCDTASGIHARHSEYYVRSVRVNVNDPLAQFMIDKGFPHEPDVTKPETALVFRFPQKSPEGSITRTEKTAVEQLELWMLYKEHYCDHNPSCTINVKEHEWLEVGAWVYENFDNISGLAFLPFSEHSYTQAPYQECDEFMYKKLMSEMPQNVDWNDLSDFESDDMTTGSQELACTAGGCEI
;
A
#
# COMPACT_ATOMS: atom_id res chain seq x y z
N MET A 1 10.73 -33.73 13.29
CA MET A 1 10.29 -33.97 11.90
C MET A 1 11.37 -33.44 10.97
N ASN A 2 11.58 -34.05 9.81
CA ASN A 2 12.62 -33.63 8.84
C ASN A 2 12.04 -32.79 7.69
N GLU A 3 10.72 -32.84 7.53
CA GLU A 3 9.93 -32.09 6.55
C GLU A 3 8.95 -31.16 7.29
N LEU A 4 8.40 -30.17 6.56
CA LEU A 4 7.45 -29.19 7.10
C LEU A 4 6.01 -29.72 6.98
N PRO A 5 5.07 -29.34 7.88
CA PRO A 5 3.77 -30.01 7.99
C PRO A 5 2.88 -29.93 6.75
N THR A 6 3.06 -28.92 5.90
CA THR A 6 2.33 -28.76 4.64
C THR A 6 3.23 -28.36 3.48
N MET A 7 2.74 -28.61 2.26
CA MET A 7 3.42 -28.22 1.03
C MET A 7 3.56 -26.70 0.88
N TYR A 8 2.63 -25.91 1.43
CA TYR A 8 2.73 -24.44 1.42
C TYR A 8 3.92 -23.96 2.27
N GLN A 9 4.08 -24.53 3.46
CA GLN A 9 5.20 -24.20 4.35
C GLN A 9 6.54 -24.63 3.74
N THR A 10 6.57 -25.79 3.06
CA THR A 10 7.75 -26.25 2.31
C THR A 10 8.12 -25.29 1.17
N PHE A 11 7.14 -24.83 0.38
CA PHE A 11 7.34 -23.78 -0.61
C PHE A 11 7.85 -22.47 0.03
N MET A 12 7.29 -22.06 1.17
CA MET A 12 7.71 -20.85 1.89
C MET A 12 9.15 -20.96 2.41
N HIS A 13 9.61 -22.14 2.83
CA HIS A 13 11.02 -22.37 3.20
C HIS A 13 11.95 -22.29 1.98
N LEU A 14 11.69 -23.08 0.94
CA LEU A 14 12.56 -23.21 -0.25
C LEU A 14 12.66 -21.92 -1.07
N SER A 15 11.63 -21.08 -1.05
CA SER A 15 11.60 -19.80 -1.78
C SER A 15 12.13 -18.60 -0.97
N ARG A 16 12.48 -18.76 0.31
CA ARG A 16 12.84 -17.65 1.22
C ARG A 16 14.08 -17.92 2.06
N TYR A 17 14.09 -18.98 2.86
CA TYR A 17 15.06 -19.18 3.95
C TYR A 17 16.16 -20.19 3.62
N SER A 18 15.87 -21.13 2.71
CA SER A 18 16.86 -22.04 2.15
C SER A 18 17.96 -21.30 1.39
N ARG A 19 19.15 -21.91 1.28
CA ARG A 19 20.30 -21.42 0.52
C ARG A 19 20.82 -22.49 -0.43
N TRP A 20 21.47 -22.06 -1.50
CA TRP A 20 22.30 -22.91 -2.35
C TRP A 20 23.53 -23.47 -1.61
N LEU A 21 23.78 -24.76 -1.76
CA LEU A 21 24.98 -25.47 -1.30
C LEU A 21 25.84 -25.83 -2.52
N ASP A 22 26.87 -25.01 -2.80
CA ASP A 22 27.74 -25.18 -3.98
C ASP A 22 28.48 -26.54 -3.99
N ASP A 23 28.62 -27.22 -2.84
CA ASP A 23 29.21 -28.57 -2.70
C ASP A 23 28.24 -29.72 -2.99
N LYS A 24 26.93 -29.48 -2.85
CA LYS A 24 25.86 -30.49 -3.08
C LYS A 24 25.08 -30.28 -4.36
N GLY A 25 25.21 -29.12 -5.01
CA GLY A 25 24.47 -28.78 -6.22
C GLY A 25 22.96 -28.63 -6.01
N ARG A 26 22.53 -28.24 -4.80
CA ARG A 26 21.11 -28.06 -4.46
C ARG A 26 20.90 -27.02 -3.36
N ARG A 27 19.65 -26.58 -3.17
CA ARG A 27 19.20 -25.85 -1.98
C ARG A 27 19.22 -26.70 -0.69
N GLU A 28 19.34 -26.05 0.48
CA GLU A 28 19.20 -26.63 1.82
C GLU A 28 17.81 -27.22 2.07
N THR A 29 17.73 -28.32 2.82
CA THR A 29 16.47 -28.80 3.45
C THR A 29 16.13 -27.96 4.70
N TRP A 30 14.91 -28.14 5.25
CA TRP A 30 14.52 -27.44 6.49
C TRP A 30 15.47 -27.76 7.66
N GLU A 31 15.82 -29.04 7.84
CA GLU A 31 16.79 -29.41 8.87
C GLU A 31 18.19 -28.82 8.63
N GLU A 32 18.67 -28.74 7.38
CA GLU A 32 19.95 -28.11 7.06
C GLU A 32 19.94 -26.60 7.35
N THR A 33 18.85 -25.89 7.02
CA THR A 33 18.69 -24.46 7.35
C THR A 33 18.67 -24.22 8.86
N VAL A 34 17.94 -25.02 9.63
CA VAL A 34 17.89 -24.91 11.10
C VAL A 34 19.22 -25.32 11.73
N THR A 35 19.89 -26.37 11.22
CA THR A 35 21.25 -26.75 11.65
C THR A 35 22.25 -25.64 11.38
N ARG A 36 22.23 -24.98 10.20
CA ARG A 36 23.12 -23.85 9.90
C ARG A 36 22.96 -22.71 10.91
N TYR A 37 21.72 -22.40 11.31
CA TYR A 37 21.47 -21.42 12.37
C TYR A 37 22.00 -21.90 13.73
N MET A 38 21.63 -23.11 14.16
CA MET A 38 22.01 -23.65 15.46
C MET A 38 23.53 -23.86 15.62
N ASP A 39 24.23 -24.29 14.57
CA ASP A 39 25.68 -24.46 14.57
C ASP A 39 26.40 -23.12 14.52
N PHE A 40 25.88 -22.12 13.80
CA PHE A 40 26.38 -20.75 13.87
C PHE A 40 26.24 -20.17 15.29
N MET A 41 25.08 -20.31 15.94
CA MET A 41 24.89 -19.82 17.31
C MET A 41 25.74 -20.61 18.32
N LYS A 42 25.89 -21.92 18.15
CA LYS A 42 26.79 -22.77 18.97
C LYS A 42 28.25 -22.35 18.85
N TRP A 43 28.69 -21.96 17.65
CA TRP A 43 30.02 -21.41 17.40
C TRP A 43 30.18 -20.00 18.01
N HIS A 44 29.26 -19.08 17.72
CA HIS A 44 29.30 -17.70 18.23
C HIS A 44 29.29 -17.64 19.76
N LEU A 45 28.40 -18.42 20.40
CA LEU A 45 28.36 -18.49 21.86
C LEU A 45 29.62 -19.09 22.47
N LEU A 46 30.33 -19.99 21.77
CA LEU A 46 31.60 -20.55 22.25
C LEU A 46 32.75 -19.54 22.11
N GLU A 47 32.90 -18.89 20.96
CA GLU A 47 34.04 -17.98 20.71
C GLU A 47 33.84 -16.61 21.39
N ASN A 48 32.67 -15.99 21.22
CA ASN A 48 32.39 -14.63 21.67
C ASN A 48 31.89 -14.60 23.12
N CYS A 49 30.94 -15.48 23.48
CA CYS A 49 30.35 -15.55 24.83
C CYS A 49 31.07 -16.52 25.78
N LYS A 50 32.05 -17.31 25.31
CA LYS A 50 32.76 -18.35 26.08
C LYS A 50 31.84 -19.45 26.65
N TYR A 51 30.60 -19.53 26.17
CA TYR A 51 29.57 -20.45 26.59
C TYR A 51 29.57 -21.71 25.72
N LYS A 52 30.11 -22.80 26.26
CA LYS A 52 30.04 -24.13 25.64
C LYS A 52 28.63 -24.71 25.76
N MET A 53 27.77 -24.46 24.77
CA MET A 53 26.39 -24.94 24.71
C MET A 53 26.29 -26.47 24.97
N PRO A 54 25.57 -26.92 26.02
CA PRO A 54 25.32 -28.33 26.27
C PRO A 54 24.52 -28.98 25.13
N GLN A 55 24.82 -30.24 24.81
CA GLN A 55 24.12 -30.91 23.70
C GLN A 55 22.62 -31.12 23.96
N ALA A 56 22.19 -31.20 25.23
CA ALA A 56 20.78 -31.20 25.59
C ALA A 56 20.06 -29.90 25.17
N VAL A 57 20.65 -28.73 25.49
CA VAL A 57 20.15 -27.40 25.08
C VAL A 57 20.11 -27.29 23.56
N TYR A 58 21.18 -27.72 22.87
CA TYR A 58 21.21 -27.71 21.41
C TYR A 58 20.05 -28.54 20.82
N ASN A 59 19.83 -29.76 21.33
CA ASN A 59 18.78 -30.64 20.85
C ASN A 59 17.37 -30.09 21.16
N GLU A 60 17.16 -29.55 22.36
CA GLU A 60 15.89 -28.93 22.79
C GLU A 60 15.53 -27.75 21.88
N VAL A 61 16.43 -26.76 21.77
CA VAL A 61 16.16 -25.54 21.00
C VAL A 61 16.08 -25.83 19.49
N LYS A 62 16.91 -26.75 18.96
CA LYS A 62 16.76 -27.22 17.57
C LYS A 62 15.39 -27.87 17.36
N GLY A 63 14.94 -28.72 18.30
CA GLY A 63 13.64 -29.38 18.25
C GLY A 63 12.48 -28.40 18.17
N TYR A 64 12.44 -27.39 19.05
CA TYR A 64 11.38 -26.37 19.05
C TYR A 64 11.32 -25.56 17.75
N ILE A 65 12.44 -25.31 17.08
CA ILE A 65 12.46 -24.64 15.75
C ILE A 65 12.00 -25.61 14.66
N LEU A 66 12.52 -26.85 14.63
CA LEU A 66 12.11 -27.87 13.65
C LEU A 66 10.60 -28.16 13.70
N GLU A 67 10.02 -28.16 14.91
CA GLU A 67 8.60 -28.38 15.18
C GLU A 67 7.73 -27.13 15.04
N LEU A 68 8.28 -25.99 14.58
CA LEU A 68 7.58 -24.72 14.39
C LEU A 68 6.83 -24.25 15.65
N LYS A 69 7.43 -24.43 16.83
CA LYS A 69 6.91 -23.94 18.13
C LYS A 69 7.42 -22.53 18.46
N VAL A 70 8.63 -22.22 18.00
CA VAL A 70 9.24 -20.88 18.03
C VAL A 70 10.08 -20.67 16.78
N MET A 71 10.40 -19.42 16.45
CA MET A 71 11.34 -19.06 15.40
C MET A 71 12.37 -18.04 15.90
N PRO A 72 13.65 -18.15 15.47
CA PRO A 72 14.59 -17.05 15.58
C PRO A 72 14.19 -15.91 14.62
N SER A 73 14.94 -14.79 14.67
CA SER A 73 14.83 -13.71 13.67
C SER A 73 14.86 -14.28 12.25
N MET A 74 13.89 -13.88 11.40
CA MET A 74 13.86 -14.22 9.97
C MET A 74 15.21 -13.95 9.31
N ARG A 75 15.81 -12.81 9.67
CA ARG A 75 17.08 -12.36 9.14
C ARG A 75 18.20 -13.25 9.66
N ALA A 76 18.26 -13.54 10.97
CA ALA A 76 19.27 -14.44 11.55
C ALA A 76 19.26 -15.83 10.90
N LEU A 77 18.08 -16.42 10.70
CA LEU A 77 17.91 -17.70 10.01
C LEU A 77 18.40 -17.64 8.55
N MET A 78 18.11 -16.55 7.84
CA MET A 78 18.55 -16.33 6.46
C MET A 78 20.04 -15.97 6.33
N THR A 79 20.66 -15.31 7.32
CA THR A 79 22.04 -14.80 7.27
C THR A 79 23.07 -15.68 8.00
N ALA A 80 22.68 -16.60 8.88
CA ALA A 80 23.58 -17.45 9.65
C ALA A 80 24.70 -18.13 8.84
N GLY A 81 25.87 -18.25 9.47
CA GLY A 81 27.14 -18.60 8.82
C GLY A 81 27.95 -17.36 8.43
N GLU A 82 28.60 -17.39 7.26
CA GLU A 82 29.59 -16.38 6.84
C GLU A 82 29.08 -14.94 6.71
N ALA A 83 27.77 -14.67 6.65
CA ALA A 83 27.27 -13.29 6.67
C ALA A 83 27.29 -12.72 8.09
N LEU A 84 26.61 -13.36 9.04
CA LEU A 84 26.63 -12.95 10.46
C LEU A 84 28.06 -12.92 11.01
N LYS A 85 28.87 -13.94 10.71
CA LYS A 85 30.27 -14.03 11.15
C LYS A 85 31.15 -12.87 10.67
N ARG A 86 30.79 -12.20 9.58
CA ARG A 86 31.56 -11.08 9.02
C ARG A 86 31.06 -9.72 9.48
N ASP A 87 29.76 -9.55 9.68
CA ASP A 87 29.18 -8.34 10.29
C ASP A 87 27.85 -8.68 10.96
N ASN A 88 27.76 -8.45 12.27
CA ASN A 88 26.59 -8.81 13.05
C ASN A 88 25.35 -7.95 12.78
N ILE A 89 25.45 -6.79 12.10
CA ILE A 89 24.27 -6.00 11.66
C ILE A 89 23.33 -6.88 10.82
N ALA A 90 23.87 -7.87 10.11
CA ALA A 90 23.12 -8.84 9.33
C ALA A 90 22.19 -9.75 10.17
N ASN A 91 22.08 -9.59 11.49
CA ASN A 91 21.12 -10.26 12.37
C ASN A 91 19.73 -9.58 12.40
N TYR A 92 19.70 -8.27 12.19
CA TYR A 92 18.57 -7.42 12.54
C TYR A 92 17.70 -7.06 11.33
N ASN A 93 16.40 -6.82 11.54
CA ASN A 93 15.47 -6.40 10.47
C ASN A 93 15.37 -4.88 10.35
N CYS A 94 15.37 -4.15 11.48
CA CYS A 94 15.12 -2.72 11.56
C CYS A 94 16.10 -2.04 12.52
N SER A 95 16.24 -0.73 12.39
CA SER A 95 17.15 0.13 13.16
C SER A 95 16.56 1.53 13.33
N PHE A 96 17.08 2.30 14.28
CA PHE A 96 16.73 3.72 14.43
C PHE A 96 17.93 4.64 14.65
N LEU A 97 17.87 5.86 14.08
CA LEU A 97 18.87 6.92 14.28
C LEU A 97 18.26 8.32 14.27
N ILE A 98 19.00 9.30 14.79
CA ILE A 98 18.65 10.73 14.74
C ILE A 98 19.64 11.48 13.86
N ALA A 99 19.18 12.55 13.23
CA ALA A 99 20.02 13.46 12.43
C ALA A 99 20.79 14.48 13.30
N ASP A 100 21.53 14.04 14.31
CA ASP A 100 22.27 14.93 15.22
C ASP A 100 23.68 15.28 14.75
N LYS A 101 24.33 14.38 14.00
CA LYS A 101 25.73 14.46 13.59
C LYS A 101 25.87 13.95 12.16
N ILE A 102 26.71 14.60 11.36
CA ILE A 102 27.08 14.24 9.97
C ILE A 102 27.31 12.73 9.74
N ARG A 103 27.83 12.04 10.75
CA ARG A 103 28.05 10.59 10.76
C ARG A 103 26.79 9.76 10.47
N CYS A 104 25.58 10.28 10.70
CA CYS A 104 24.33 9.58 10.44
C CYS A 104 24.17 9.15 8.97
N PHE A 105 24.55 10.00 8.01
CA PHE A 105 24.34 9.76 6.58
C PHE A 105 25.11 8.53 6.07
N ASP A 106 26.37 8.38 6.48
CA ASP A 106 27.21 7.26 6.02
C ASP A 106 26.93 5.95 6.79
N GLU A 107 26.50 6.06 8.06
CA GLU A 107 26.05 4.90 8.84
C GLU A 107 24.74 4.36 8.32
N MET A 108 23.79 5.24 7.96
CA MET A 108 22.54 4.86 7.30
C MET A 108 22.79 4.08 6.01
N LEU A 109 23.69 4.57 5.14
CA LEU A 109 24.07 3.87 3.91
C LEU A 109 24.60 2.46 4.21
N TYR A 110 25.46 2.31 5.21
CA TYR A 110 26.01 1.00 5.58
C TYR A 110 24.95 0.02 6.13
N ILE A 111 24.04 0.51 6.96
CA ILE A 111 22.97 -0.28 7.59
C ILE A 111 21.96 -0.76 6.53
N LEU A 112 21.55 0.12 5.61
CA LEU A 112 20.68 -0.24 4.50
C LEU A 112 21.37 -1.22 3.54
N LEU A 113 22.66 -1.04 3.24
CA LEU A 113 23.46 -2.03 2.49
C LEU A 113 23.55 -3.39 3.22
N CYS A 114 23.35 -3.45 4.53
CA CYS A 114 23.17 -4.69 5.30
C CYS A 114 21.76 -5.29 5.24
N GLY A 115 20.83 -4.65 4.53
CA GLY A 115 19.47 -5.12 4.30
C GLY A 115 18.55 -4.88 5.49
N VAL A 116 18.88 -3.90 6.33
CA VAL A 116 18.16 -3.51 7.55
C VAL A 116 17.40 -2.22 7.28
N GLY A 117 16.11 -2.16 7.60
CA GLY A 117 15.32 -0.92 7.50
C GLY A 117 15.77 0.14 8.51
N VAL A 118 15.56 1.41 8.18
CA VAL A 118 16.00 2.55 9.03
C VAL A 118 14.82 3.49 9.27
N GLY A 119 14.28 3.46 10.49
CA GLY A 119 13.54 4.61 10.99
C GLY A 119 14.52 5.73 11.32
N PHE A 120 14.16 6.98 11.05
CA PHE A 120 14.99 8.13 11.40
C PHE A 120 14.16 9.30 11.91
N SER A 121 14.77 10.18 12.72
CA SER A 121 14.16 11.47 13.07
C SER A 121 14.92 12.65 12.46
N VAL A 122 14.16 13.57 11.86
CA VAL A 122 14.61 14.87 11.35
C VAL A 122 14.09 16.03 12.20
N GLU A 123 13.63 15.75 13.41
CA GLU A 123 13.11 16.76 14.32
C GLU A 123 14.12 17.88 14.63
N ARG A 124 13.58 19.08 14.88
CA ARG A 124 14.29 20.35 14.99
C ARG A 124 15.41 20.32 16.03
N GLN A 125 15.21 19.61 17.15
CA GLN A 125 16.19 19.44 18.23
C GLN A 125 17.38 18.51 17.87
N PHE A 126 17.35 17.82 16.73
CA PHE A 126 18.48 17.04 16.21
C PHE A 126 19.17 17.77 15.07
N ILE A 127 18.45 18.16 14.02
CA ILE A 127 19.03 18.79 12.81
C ILE A 127 19.78 20.10 13.12
N THR A 128 19.39 20.83 14.17
CA THR A 128 20.10 22.04 14.62
C THR A 128 21.51 21.78 15.16
N LYS A 129 21.83 20.52 15.52
CA LYS A 129 23.15 20.07 15.96
C LYS A 129 24.10 19.78 14.78
N LEU A 130 23.58 19.59 13.56
CA LEU A 130 24.37 19.48 12.33
C LEU A 130 25.16 20.78 12.08
N PRO A 131 26.35 20.74 11.47
CA PRO A 131 27.12 21.93 11.15
C PRO A 131 26.39 22.83 10.12
N THR A 132 26.77 24.09 10.09
CA THR A 132 26.50 24.98 8.95
C THR A 132 27.32 24.51 7.75
N MET A 133 26.77 24.52 6.53
CA MET A 133 27.55 24.21 5.32
C MET A 133 28.50 25.37 4.98
N SER A 134 29.56 25.08 4.21
CA SER A 134 30.50 26.10 3.73
C SER A 134 29.78 27.24 3.00
N GLU A 135 30.29 28.47 3.10
CA GLU A 135 29.77 29.62 2.35
C GLU A 135 30.17 29.57 0.86
N GLU A 136 31.33 28.96 0.57
CA GLU A 136 31.88 28.77 -0.77
C GLU A 136 32.18 27.28 -1.07
N PHE A 137 32.14 26.90 -2.34
CA PHE A 137 32.40 25.53 -2.80
C PHE A 137 33.30 25.55 -4.05
N HIS A 138 34.50 25.00 -3.94
CA HIS A 138 35.56 25.05 -4.95
C HIS A 138 35.93 23.64 -5.44
N PRO A 139 36.08 23.40 -6.76
CA PRO A 139 36.56 22.12 -7.29
C PRO A 139 37.99 21.81 -6.83
N THR A 140 38.22 20.60 -6.31
CA THR A 140 39.55 20.14 -5.88
C THR A 140 40.10 19.05 -6.81
N ASN A 141 41.40 18.77 -6.69
CA ASN A 141 42.04 17.63 -7.37
C ASN A 141 42.01 16.34 -6.54
N THR A 142 41.59 16.42 -5.27
CA THR A 142 41.33 15.25 -4.41
C THR A 142 40.35 14.29 -5.12
N THR A 143 40.72 13.01 -5.16
CA THR A 143 39.96 11.96 -5.85
C THR A 143 39.71 10.78 -4.91
N ILE A 144 38.44 10.59 -4.53
CA ILE A 144 38.00 9.56 -3.58
C ILE A 144 38.03 8.18 -4.28
N ALA A 145 38.86 7.26 -3.79
CA ALA A 145 39.01 5.93 -4.38
C ALA A 145 38.06 4.91 -3.74
N VAL A 146 36.98 4.53 -4.42
CA VAL A 146 35.93 3.68 -3.83
C VAL A 146 36.32 2.19 -3.83
N GLY A 147 36.11 1.52 -2.69
CA GLY A 147 36.35 0.08 -2.54
C GLY A 147 35.12 -0.80 -2.81
N ASP A 148 35.34 -1.99 -3.36
CA ASP A 148 34.31 -2.96 -3.77
C ASP A 148 33.63 -3.72 -2.60
N SER A 149 33.10 -2.97 -1.63
CA SER A 149 32.40 -3.51 -0.45
C SER A 149 31.45 -2.48 0.16
N LYS A 150 30.50 -2.94 0.98
CA LYS A 150 29.58 -2.06 1.74
C LYS A 150 30.34 -0.99 2.53
N MET A 151 31.45 -1.38 3.15
CA MET A 151 32.35 -0.49 3.89
C MET A 151 33.10 0.48 2.97
N GLY A 152 33.50 0.04 1.77
CA GLY A 152 34.16 0.90 0.79
C GLY A 152 33.24 2.03 0.28
N TRP A 153 31.97 1.71 0.03
CA TRP A 153 30.95 2.68 -0.35
C TRP A 153 30.71 3.71 0.77
N ALA A 154 30.46 3.24 2.00
CA ALA A 154 30.20 4.14 3.13
C ALA A 154 31.43 4.97 3.54
N LYS A 155 32.66 4.43 3.45
CA LYS A 155 33.89 5.21 3.63
C LYS A 155 34.02 6.34 2.62
N ALA A 156 33.80 6.05 1.34
CA ALA A 156 33.86 7.06 0.28
C ALA A 156 32.78 8.15 0.46
N TYR A 157 31.57 7.78 0.89
CA TYR A 157 30.51 8.74 1.17
C TYR A 157 30.83 9.65 2.36
N LYS A 158 31.41 9.09 3.45
CA LYS A 158 31.93 9.89 4.57
C LYS A 158 33.01 10.88 4.11
N GLU A 159 33.93 10.44 3.26
CA GLU A 159 35.03 11.24 2.73
C GLU A 159 34.50 12.42 1.90
N LEU A 160 33.52 12.17 1.02
CA LEU A 160 32.81 13.21 0.26
C LEU A 160 32.20 14.27 1.18
N ILE A 161 31.39 13.86 2.17
CA ILE A 161 30.73 14.81 3.07
C ILE A 161 31.76 15.62 3.88
N SER A 162 32.88 14.98 4.27
CA SER A 162 33.96 15.65 5.01
C SER A 162 34.65 16.74 4.18
N LEU A 163 34.83 16.51 2.88
CA LEU A 163 35.40 17.48 1.94
C LEU A 163 34.42 18.62 1.62
N LEU A 164 33.13 18.31 1.43
CA LEU A 164 32.09 19.31 1.21
C LEU A 164 31.92 20.27 2.39
N LEU A 165 32.09 19.80 3.63
CA LEU A 165 32.08 20.66 4.82
C LEU A 165 33.29 21.60 4.90
N ALA A 166 34.39 21.28 4.22
CA ALA A 166 35.55 22.17 4.04
C ALA A 166 35.43 23.08 2.80
N GLY A 167 34.32 22.99 2.05
CA GLY A 167 34.13 23.71 0.78
C GLY A 167 34.86 23.08 -0.42
N GLU A 168 35.46 21.89 -0.28
CA GLU A 168 36.08 21.17 -1.40
C GLU A 168 35.07 20.27 -2.12
N VAL A 169 35.00 20.38 -3.45
CA VAL A 169 34.19 19.50 -4.32
C VAL A 169 35.11 18.52 -5.06
N PRO A 170 35.21 17.25 -4.62
CA PRO A 170 36.19 16.29 -5.13
C PRO A 170 35.71 15.50 -6.34
N LYS A 171 36.64 14.73 -6.91
CA LYS A 171 36.39 13.69 -7.91
C LYS A 171 36.29 12.32 -7.22
N TRP A 172 35.88 11.28 -7.94
CA TRP A 172 35.84 9.90 -7.43
C TRP A 172 36.22 8.85 -8.48
N ASP A 173 36.94 7.81 -8.04
CA ASP A 173 37.31 6.62 -8.80
C ASP A 173 36.44 5.44 -8.35
N THR A 174 35.58 4.94 -9.25
CA THR A 174 34.74 3.76 -9.02
C THR A 174 35.21 2.51 -9.78
N SER A 175 36.36 2.56 -10.46
CA SER A 175 36.87 1.50 -11.36
C SER A 175 37.05 0.12 -10.70
N LYS A 176 37.14 0.07 -9.37
CA LYS A 176 37.30 -1.15 -8.57
C LYS A 176 35.98 -1.86 -8.27
N ILE A 177 34.84 -1.18 -8.40
CA ILE A 177 33.52 -1.74 -8.07
C ILE A 177 33.12 -2.79 -9.12
N ARG A 178 32.65 -3.96 -8.66
CA ARG A 178 32.21 -5.04 -9.54
C ARG A 178 31.02 -4.63 -10.44
N PRO A 179 30.93 -5.15 -11.67
CA PRO A 179 29.82 -4.84 -12.58
C PRO A 179 28.47 -5.35 -12.05
N ALA A 180 27.39 -4.77 -12.58
CA ALA A 180 26.03 -5.24 -12.34
C ALA A 180 25.87 -6.73 -12.71
N GLY A 181 25.04 -7.46 -11.98
CA GLY A 181 24.77 -8.89 -12.22
C GLY A 181 25.76 -9.88 -11.57
N ALA A 182 26.89 -9.43 -11.03
CA ALA A 182 27.89 -10.29 -10.36
C ALA A 182 27.34 -10.93 -9.06
N ARG A 183 27.50 -12.26 -8.88
CA ARG A 183 26.96 -13.05 -7.74
C ARG A 183 27.56 -12.62 -6.39
N LEU A 184 26.71 -12.36 -5.39
CA LEU A 184 27.08 -11.91 -4.04
C LEU A 184 27.19 -13.10 -3.07
N LYS A 185 28.30 -13.85 -3.18
CA LYS A 185 28.57 -15.14 -2.50
C LYS A 185 28.25 -15.26 -1.00
N THR A 186 28.13 -14.16 -0.25
CA THR A 186 27.93 -14.18 1.21
C THR A 186 26.52 -13.79 1.65
N PHE A 187 25.83 -12.93 0.89
CA PHE A 187 24.54 -12.34 1.28
C PHE A 187 23.38 -12.77 0.35
N GLY A 188 23.67 -13.55 -0.69
CA GLY A 188 22.74 -13.90 -1.76
C GLY A 188 22.46 -12.75 -2.73
N GLY A 189 21.99 -13.08 -3.94
CA GLY A 189 21.66 -12.12 -4.98
C GLY A 189 22.86 -11.65 -5.81
N ARG A 190 22.70 -10.53 -6.54
CA ARG A 190 23.64 -10.02 -7.56
C ARG A 190 23.88 -8.52 -7.44
N ALA A 191 25.06 -8.03 -7.80
CA ALA A 191 25.46 -6.63 -7.63
C ALA A 191 24.70 -5.65 -8.56
N SER A 192 24.66 -4.37 -8.18
CA SER A 192 24.06 -3.25 -8.93
C SER A 192 25.03 -2.46 -9.81
N GLY A 193 26.35 -2.60 -9.60
CA GLY A 193 27.36 -1.74 -10.23
C GLY A 193 27.60 -0.44 -9.44
N SER A 194 28.40 0.47 -10.00
CA SER A 194 28.81 1.71 -9.33
C SER A 194 27.85 2.90 -9.47
N ALA A 195 27.01 2.90 -10.51
CA ALA A 195 26.21 4.06 -10.90
C ALA A 195 25.33 4.65 -9.77
N PRO A 196 24.62 3.84 -8.94
CA PRO A 196 23.81 4.40 -7.85
C PRO A 196 24.64 5.20 -6.84
N LEU A 197 25.85 4.76 -6.49
CA LEU A 197 26.70 5.49 -5.55
C LEU A 197 27.15 6.86 -6.10
N VAL A 198 27.40 6.95 -7.42
CA VAL A 198 27.79 8.20 -8.09
C VAL A 198 26.64 9.21 -8.09
N ASP A 199 25.41 8.73 -8.27
CA ASP A 199 24.19 9.54 -8.20
C ASP A 199 23.96 10.12 -6.79
N LEU A 200 24.10 9.31 -5.73
CA LEU A 200 24.11 9.81 -4.34
C LEU A 200 25.19 10.88 -4.13
N PHE A 201 26.40 10.69 -4.69
CA PHE A 201 27.49 11.65 -4.53
C PHE A 201 27.15 12.99 -5.17
N ASN A 202 26.65 12.99 -6.42
CA ASN A 202 26.19 14.20 -7.10
C ASN A 202 25.07 14.92 -6.32
N TYR A 203 24.06 14.17 -5.87
CA TYR A 203 22.93 14.70 -5.13
C TYR A 203 23.39 15.41 -3.84
N THR A 204 24.23 14.78 -3.03
CA THR A 204 24.75 15.38 -1.78
C THR A 204 25.60 16.63 -2.04
N VAL A 205 26.37 16.67 -3.14
CA VAL A 205 27.10 17.89 -3.55
C VAL A 205 26.13 19.05 -3.86
N MET A 206 24.96 18.78 -4.45
CA MET A 206 23.96 19.84 -4.72
C MET A 206 23.29 20.34 -3.44
N THR A 207 22.74 19.45 -2.61
CA THR A 207 22.06 19.86 -1.36
C THR A 207 22.98 20.66 -0.44
N PHE A 208 24.28 20.33 -0.38
CA PHE A 208 25.25 21.07 0.43
C PHE A 208 25.51 22.48 -0.13
N LYS A 209 25.51 22.67 -1.46
CA LYS A 209 25.64 23.98 -2.11
C LYS A 209 24.39 24.86 -1.95
N GLU A 210 23.21 24.26 -2.06
CA GLU A 210 21.92 24.92 -1.82
C GLU A 210 21.78 25.40 -0.35
N ALA A 211 22.42 24.67 0.56
CA ALA A 211 22.51 25.00 1.98
C ALA A 211 23.75 25.82 2.38
N ARG A 212 24.48 26.42 1.42
CA ARG A 212 25.65 27.28 1.70
C ARG A 212 25.38 28.33 2.79
N GLY A 213 26.30 28.46 3.75
CA GLY A 213 26.18 29.41 4.86
C GLY A 213 25.01 29.18 5.83
N ARG A 214 24.21 28.11 5.67
CA ARG A 214 23.12 27.72 6.57
C ARG A 214 23.23 26.26 7.01
N LYS A 215 22.36 25.85 7.94
CA LYS A 215 22.16 24.44 8.30
C LYS A 215 21.13 23.81 7.36
N LEU A 216 21.18 22.49 7.23
CA LEU A 216 20.15 21.70 6.56
C LEU A 216 18.84 21.76 7.35
N THR A 217 17.71 21.83 6.64
CA THR A 217 16.36 21.73 7.19
C THR A 217 15.93 20.28 7.39
N SER A 218 14.84 20.08 8.13
CA SER A 218 14.18 18.78 8.34
C SER A 218 13.90 18.07 7.01
N PHE A 219 13.35 18.81 6.06
CA PHE A 219 13.03 18.33 4.72
C PHE A 219 14.28 17.96 3.90
N GLU A 220 15.35 18.76 3.92
CA GLU A 220 16.60 18.43 3.21
C GLU A 220 17.31 17.20 3.80
N VAL A 221 17.27 17.03 5.12
CA VAL A 221 17.81 15.83 5.78
C VAL A 221 16.94 14.59 5.45
N HIS A 222 15.61 14.73 5.46
CA HIS A 222 14.66 13.69 5.06
C HIS A 222 14.90 13.24 3.62
N LYS A 223 15.05 14.19 2.69
CA LYS A 223 15.46 13.97 1.30
C LYS A 223 16.78 13.20 1.18
N LEU A 224 17.85 13.67 1.84
CA LEU A 224 19.16 13.00 1.81
C LEU A 224 19.09 11.55 2.34
N PHE A 225 18.39 11.33 3.45
CA PHE A 225 18.17 9.99 4.00
C PHE A 225 17.36 9.08 3.06
N CYS A 226 16.36 9.61 2.37
CA CYS A 226 15.63 8.88 1.35
C CYS A 226 16.51 8.56 0.13
N LYS A 227 17.35 9.50 -0.34
CA LYS A 227 18.29 9.25 -1.44
C LYS A 227 19.38 8.23 -1.08
N ILE A 228 19.76 8.13 0.19
CA ILE A 228 20.67 7.08 0.69
C ILE A 228 20.03 5.67 0.59
N ALA A 229 18.70 5.56 0.74
CA ALA A 229 17.98 4.29 0.55
C ALA A 229 17.80 3.92 -0.92
N ASP A 230 17.59 4.89 -1.80
CA ASP A 230 17.41 4.71 -3.25
C ASP A 230 18.51 3.84 -3.86
N VAL A 231 19.76 4.13 -3.49
CA VAL A 231 20.96 3.52 -4.08
C VAL A 231 21.24 2.09 -3.59
N VAL A 232 20.42 1.56 -2.67
CA VAL A 232 20.53 0.20 -2.13
C VAL A 232 19.74 -0.78 -2.98
N VAL A 233 20.35 -1.10 -4.14
CA VAL A 233 19.83 -2.03 -5.14
C VAL A 233 20.65 -3.33 -5.15
N VAL A 234 19.98 -4.48 -5.13
CA VAL A 234 20.61 -5.81 -5.27
C VAL A 234 19.72 -6.70 -6.13
N GLY A 235 20.29 -7.31 -7.16
CA GLY A 235 19.58 -8.16 -8.12
C GLY A 235 18.71 -7.40 -9.13
N GLY A 236 18.92 -6.10 -9.31
CA GLY A 236 18.06 -5.24 -10.13
C GLY A 236 16.77 -4.79 -9.43
N VAL A 237 16.67 -4.96 -8.11
CA VAL A 237 15.50 -4.59 -7.30
C VAL A 237 15.94 -3.66 -6.15
N ARG A 238 15.19 -2.57 -5.94
CA ARG A 238 15.32 -1.58 -4.83
C ARG A 238 14.90 -2.26 -3.52
N ARG A 239 15.72 -2.22 -2.46
CA ARG A 239 15.51 -3.02 -1.23
C ARG A 239 15.69 -2.28 0.10
N ALA A 240 15.31 -1.01 0.14
CA ALA A 240 15.35 -0.17 1.33
C ALA A 240 13.94 0.36 1.69
N SER A 241 13.69 0.54 2.99
CA SER A 241 12.41 0.99 3.54
C SER A 241 12.66 1.87 4.78
N LEU A 242 11.96 3.00 4.94
CA LEU A 242 12.27 4.03 5.97
C LEU A 242 11.04 4.70 6.65
N ILE A 243 11.22 5.35 7.80
CA ILE A 243 10.31 6.43 8.23
C ILE A 243 11.10 7.68 8.55
N SER A 244 10.45 8.81 8.31
CA SER A 244 10.73 10.04 9.02
C SER A 244 9.79 10.23 10.21
N LEU A 245 10.36 10.33 11.40
CA LEU A 245 9.73 11.11 12.47
C LEU A 245 10.01 12.59 12.22
N SER A 246 9.01 13.40 12.55
CA SER A 246 9.02 14.85 12.43
C SER A 246 8.28 15.47 13.62
N ASN A 247 8.59 16.71 13.99
CA ASN A 247 7.81 17.36 15.04
C ASN A 247 6.37 17.54 14.54
N LEU A 248 5.39 17.38 15.43
CA LEU A 248 3.98 17.71 15.15
C LEU A 248 3.84 19.06 14.43
N SER A 249 4.53 20.10 14.93
CA SER A 249 4.57 21.47 14.40
C SER A 249 5.64 21.75 13.32
N ASP A 250 6.20 20.71 12.67
CA ASP A 250 6.98 20.90 11.45
C ASP A 250 6.08 20.73 10.21
N ASP A 251 5.49 21.86 9.82
CA ASP A 251 4.55 21.97 8.69
C ASP A 251 5.16 21.50 7.35
N ARG A 252 6.49 21.64 7.19
CA ARG A 252 7.22 21.13 6.02
C ARG A 252 7.20 19.59 5.95
N MET A 253 7.11 18.93 7.10
CA MET A 253 7.07 17.48 7.22
C MET A 253 5.65 16.93 7.30
N ARG A 254 4.69 17.72 7.79
CA ARG A 254 3.25 17.50 7.58
C ARG A 254 2.97 17.44 6.07
N HIS A 255 3.44 18.45 5.34
CA HIS A 255 3.22 18.58 3.90
C HIS A 255 4.33 18.00 3.02
N ALA A 256 5.28 17.22 3.58
CA ALA A 256 6.35 16.57 2.82
C ALA A 256 5.84 15.55 1.78
N LYS A 257 4.61 15.05 1.95
CA LYS A 257 3.89 14.19 1.00
C LYS A 257 2.62 14.85 0.43
N HIS A 258 2.51 16.18 0.50
CA HIS A 258 1.44 16.94 -0.17
C HIS A 258 1.99 17.62 -1.44
N GLY A 259 1.12 17.99 -2.39
CA GLY A 259 1.53 18.50 -3.69
C GLY A 259 2.48 17.55 -4.45
N GLN A 260 3.30 18.09 -5.33
CA GLN A 260 4.14 17.30 -6.27
C GLN A 260 5.45 16.80 -5.67
N TRP A 261 5.41 16.42 -4.40
CA TRP A 261 6.54 15.87 -3.65
C TRP A 261 7.26 14.73 -4.38
N HIS A 262 6.54 14.00 -5.22
CA HIS A 262 6.89 12.76 -5.88
C HIS A 262 7.61 12.97 -7.23
N ILE A 263 7.68 14.21 -7.75
CA ILE A 263 8.59 14.63 -8.85
C ILE A 263 9.79 15.37 -8.30
N LEU A 264 9.53 16.27 -7.35
CA LEU A 264 10.54 17.17 -6.80
C LEU A 264 11.48 16.42 -5.85
N ASN A 265 11.02 15.26 -5.36
CA ASN A 265 11.64 14.43 -4.33
C ASN A 265 11.16 12.94 -4.42
N PRO A 266 11.22 12.24 -5.58
CA PRO A 266 10.73 10.85 -5.75
C PRO A 266 11.35 9.84 -4.77
N GLU A 267 12.53 10.16 -4.22
CA GLU A 267 13.16 9.40 -3.14
C GLU A 267 12.27 9.30 -1.89
N LEU A 268 11.43 10.29 -1.59
CA LEU A 268 10.57 10.31 -0.38
C LEU A 268 9.53 9.17 -0.37
N ALA A 269 9.29 8.52 -1.51
CA ALA A 269 8.44 7.33 -1.60
C ALA A 269 9.05 6.09 -0.91
N LEU A 270 10.31 6.18 -0.47
CA LEU A 270 11.00 5.18 0.36
C LEU A 270 10.77 5.38 1.87
N ALA A 271 10.23 6.54 2.26
CA ALA A 271 9.89 6.87 3.63
C ALA A 271 8.38 7.00 3.82
N ASN A 272 7.87 6.55 4.96
CA ASN A 272 6.64 7.12 5.49
C ASN A 272 6.94 8.30 6.40
N ASN A 273 5.90 9.00 6.81
CA ASN A 273 5.99 10.13 7.70
C ASN A 273 5.07 9.91 8.91
N SER A 274 5.63 10.08 10.10
CA SER A 274 4.88 10.11 11.35
C SER A 274 5.04 11.46 12.05
N ALA A 275 3.93 11.91 12.63
CA ALA A 275 3.94 13.02 13.57
C ALA A 275 4.47 12.52 14.90
N CYS A 276 5.54 13.15 15.41
CA CYS A 276 6.04 12.89 16.74
C CYS A 276 5.40 13.85 17.74
N TYR A 277 4.67 13.28 18.69
CA TYR A 277 4.04 13.98 19.80
C TYR A 277 4.95 13.90 21.04
N THR A 278 5.06 15.02 21.77
CA THR A 278 5.85 15.16 23.02
C THR A 278 5.00 15.58 24.22
N GLU A 279 3.68 15.54 24.05
CA GLU A 279 2.64 15.76 25.03
C GLU A 279 1.31 15.33 24.38
N LYS A 280 0.22 15.26 25.16
CA LYS A 280 -1.12 15.11 24.60
C LYS A 280 -1.49 16.41 23.86
N PRO A 281 -1.78 16.37 22.54
CA PRO A 281 -2.15 17.57 21.80
C PRO A 281 -3.49 18.11 22.31
N ASP A 282 -3.65 19.43 22.33
CA ASP A 282 -4.97 20.06 22.49
C ASP A 282 -5.96 19.50 21.47
N ILE A 283 -7.23 19.36 21.84
CA ILE A 283 -8.28 18.76 20.99
C ILE A 283 -8.36 19.40 19.60
N GLY A 284 -8.07 20.70 19.45
CA GLY A 284 -7.99 21.37 18.15
C GLY A 284 -6.88 20.79 17.26
N ILE A 285 -5.66 20.67 17.81
CA ILE A 285 -4.48 20.14 17.10
C ILE A 285 -4.62 18.63 16.86
N PHE A 286 -5.24 17.90 17.79
CA PHE A 286 -5.61 16.50 17.56
C PHE A 286 -6.57 16.37 16.38
N MET A 287 -7.65 17.15 16.36
CA MET A 287 -8.63 17.11 15.28
C MET A 287 -8.03 17.59 13.96
N GLU A 288 -7.07 18.52 13.93
CA GLU A 288 -6.34 18.90 12.72
C GLU A 288 -5.58 17.71 12.10
N GLU A 289 -4.79 16.96 12.88
CA GLU A 289 -4.09 15.77 12.37
C GLU A 289 -5.04 14.60 12.11
N TRP A 290 -6.10 14.41 12.90
CA TRP A 290 -7.08 13.34 12.72
C TRP A 290 -7.97 13.58 11.48
N ILE A 291 -8.34 14.83 11.21
CA ILE A 291 -9.01 15.23 9.96
C ILE A 291 -8.02 15.13 8.79
N ALA A 292 -6.74 15.48 8.96
CA ALA A 292 -5.74 15.26 7.91
C ALA A 292 -5.60 13.77 7.56
N LEU A 293 -5.58 12.87 8.55
CA LEU A 293 -5.54 11.41 8.37
C LEU A 293 -6.83 10.85 7.75
N TYR A 294 -7.99 11.30 8.21
CA TYR A 294 -9.29 10.88 7.67
C TYR A 294 -9.53 11.41 6.25
N ASN A 295 -9.08 12.63 5.94
CA ASN A 295 -9.19 13.22 4.60
C ASN A 295 -8.17 12.58 3.64
N SER A 296 -6.92 12.37 4.08
CA SER A 296 -5.87 11.81 3.23
C SER A 296 -6.11 10.35 2.85
N LYS A 297 -6.88 9.61 3.66
CA LYS A 297 -7.12 8.15 3.61
C LYS A 297 -5.86 7.26 3.64
N SER A 298 -4.68 7.86 3.51
CA SER A 298 -3.35 7.31 3.26
C SER A 298 -2.76 6.42 4.35
N GLY A 299 -3.25 6.55 5.58
CA GLY A 299 -2.57 6.06 6.79
C GLY A 299 -1.44 6.99 7.29
N GLU A 300 -1.21 8.13 6.64
CA GLU A 300 -0.20 9.14 6.99
C GLU A 300 -0.80 10.53 7.29
N ARG A 301 -0.22 11.33 8.20
CA ARG A 301 0.91 10.99 9.07
C ARG A 301 0.50 9.99 10.16
N GLY A 302 1.28 8.92 10.32
CA GLY A 302 1.04 7.94 11.39
C GLY A 302 1.35 8.52 12.77
N ILE A 303 0.65 8.08 13.82
CA ILE A 303 0.88 8.57 15.18
C ILE A 303 2.13 7.92 15.78
N PHE A 304 3.05 8.73 16.30
CA PHE A 304 4.12 8.29 17.20
C PHE A 304 4.19 9.19 18.44
N ASN A 305 3.85 8.67 19.62
CA ASN A 305 3.89 9.44 20.87
C ASN A 305 5.15 9.10 21.68
N ARG A 306 6.07 10.07 21.78
CA ARG A 306 7.31 9.94 22.56
C ARG A 306 7.02 9.81 24.06
N GLU A 307 6.06 10.56 24.61
CA GLU A 307 5.74 10.47 26.04
C GLU A 307 5.13 9.12 26.41
N ALA A 308 4.29 8.54 25.54
CA ALA A 308 3.81 7.17 25.74
C ALA A 308 4.97 6.14 25.67
N ALA A 309 5.97 6.35 24.81
CA ALA A 309 7.17 5.51 24.76
C ALA A 309 8.06 5.67 26.01
N ILE A 310 8.26 6.90 26.51
CA ILE A 310 8.99 7.21 27.74
C ILE A 310 8.25 6.66 28.97
N LYS A 311 6.92 6.81 29.03
CA LYS A 311 6.06 6.19 30.04
C LYS A 311 6.20 4.67 30.05
N THR A 312 6.23 4.05 28.87
CA THR A 312 6.46 2.59 28.73
C THR A 312 7.81 2.20 29.36
N ILE A 313 8.86 2.99 29.14
CA ILE A 313 10.18 2.81 29.77
C ILE A 313 10.12 2.99 31.30
N ALA A 314 9.46 4.05 31.78
CA ALA A 314 9.28 4.29 33.22
C ALA A 314 8.51 3.14 33.91
N ASP A 315 7.48 2.58 33.26
CA ASP A 315 6.75 1.43 33.77
C ASP A 315 7.59 0.13 33.72
N ILE A 316 8.53 -0.04 32.77
CA ILE A 316 9.52 -1.14 32.84
C ILE A 316 10.42 -0.99 34.08
N ASN A 317 10.99 0.21 34.30
CA ASN A 317 11.88 0.47 35.45
C ASN A 317 11.16 0.28 36.79
N LYS A 318 9.91 0.75 36.86
CA LYS A 318 9.00 0.55 38.00
C LYS A 318 8.66 -0.93 38.23
N ARG A 319 8.36 -1.71 37.19
CA ARG A 319 8.19 -3.18 37.27
C ARG A 319 9.48 -3.87 37.71
N ALA A 320 10.65 -3.33 37.37
CA ALA A 320 11.95 -3.88 37.72
C ALA A 320 12.40 -3.56 39.16
N GLY A 321 11.94 -2.44 39.73
CA GLY A 321 12.43 -1.89 41.00
C GLY A 321 13.78 -1.18 40.90
N PHE A 322 14.26 -0.94 39.67
CA PHE A 322 15.50 -0.22 39.34
C PHE A 322 15.47 0.18 37.86
N ASP A 323 16.27 1.16 37.46
CA ASP A 323 16.30 1.60 36.07
C ASP A 323 16.96 0.55 35.15
N ARG A 324 16.15 -0.04 34.26
CA ARG A 324 16.63 -0.97 33.20
C ARG A 324 16.97 -0.22 31.93
N ARG A 325 16.13 0.75 31.55
CA ARG A 325 16.35 1.65 30.40
C ARG A 325 16.37 3.08 30.91
N ASP A 326 17.34 3.83 30.45
CA ASP A 326 17.34 5.29 30.60
C ASP A 326 16.17 5.88 29.79
N SER A 327 15.38 6.74 30.44
CA SER A 327 14.21 7.40 29.88
C SER A 327 14.52 8.60 28.97
N GLU A 328 15.79 9.01 28.84
CA GLU A 328 16.19 10.23 28.13
C GLU A 328 16.49 10.04 26.57
N PHE A 329 15.71 9.22 25.79
CA PHE A 329 15.97 8.78 24.35
C PHE A 329 14.74 8.73 23.29
N GLU A 330 14.83 8.20 21.99
CA GLU A 330 13.98 8.46 20.70
C GLU A 330 13.81 7.29 19.55
N PHE A 331 12.84 7.21 18.52
CA PHE A 331 12.30 5.96 17.73
C PHE A 331 11.69 5.96 16.17
N GLY A 332 11.31 4.85 15.35
CA GLY A 332 10.69 4.86 13.88
C GLY A 332 10.36 3.57 12.88
N LEU A 333 9.66 3.68 11.65
CA LEU A 333 8.86 2.70 10.67
C LEU A 333 9.09 2.59 9.03
N ASN A 334 8.21 2.13 7.99
CA ASN A 334 8.45 1.93 6.42
C ASN A 334 7.37 1.65 5.16
N PRO A 335 7.59 1.84 3.74
CA PRO A 335 6.65 1.64 2.44
C PRO A 335 7.09 1.28 0.87
N CYS A 336 6.22 1.27 -0.27
CA CYS A 336 6.43 1.44 -1.85
C CYS A 336 5.35 0.94 -3.02
N PHE A 337 5.19 1.45 -4.34
CA PHE A 337 4.07 1.14 -5.42
C PHE A 337 4.23 0.93 -7.08
N THR A 338 3.52 1.44 -8.20
CA THR A 338 3.43 0.88 -9.72
C THR A 338 2.69 1.50 -11.07
N GLY A 339 3.04 1.22 -12.44
CA GLY A 339 2.22 1.30 -13.81
C GLY A 339 2.85 1.54 -15.34
N ASP A 340 2.29 1.25 -16.61
CA ASP A 340 2.65 1.70 -18.09
C ASP A 340 1.53 2.31 -19.02
N MET A 341 0.28 1.94 -18.72
CA MET A 341 -1.01 2.63 -18.88
C MET A 341 -0.98 4.16 -19.09
N ARG A 342 -2.10 4.81 -19.43
CA ARG A 342 -2.23 6.27 -19.46
C ARG A 342 -2.88 6.87 -18.21
N LEU A 343 -2.30 7.91 -17.63
CA LEU A 343 -2.97 8.72 -16.60
C LEU A 343 -3.79 9.81 -17.29
N LEU A 344 -4.95 10.15 -16.73
CA LEU A 344 -5.74 11.29 -17.17
C LEU A 344 -5.20 12.57 -16.55
N THR A 345 -4.95 13.55 -17.42
CA THR A 345 -4.50 14.89 -17.08
C THR A 345 -5.48 15.94 -17.62
N ASP A 346 -5.28 17.21 -17.26
CA ASP A 346 -5.92 18.37 -17.88
C ASP A 346 -5.75 18.43 -19.41
N ALA A 347 -4.61 17.96 -19.92
CA ALA A 347 -4.32 17.80 -21.35
C ALA A 347 -4.90 16.50 -21.95
N GLY A 348 -5.64 15.69 -21.18
CA GLY A 348 -6.18 14.39 -21.57
C GLY A 348 -5.30 13.20 -21.14
N TYR A 349 -5.51 12.03 -21.76
CA TYR A 349 -4.77 10.80 -21.45
C TYR A 349 -3.37 10.78 -22.08
N ALA A 350 -2.32 10.67 -21.28
CA ALA A 350 -0.93 10.45 -21.71
C ALA A 350 -0.31 9.25 -20.96
N SER A 351 0.59 8.48 -21.58
CA SER A 351 1.10 7.23 -20.97
C SER A 351 1.94 7.51 -19.72
N PHE A 352 1.99 6.58 -18.78
CA PHE A 352 2.84 6.64 -17.59
C PHE A 352 4.31 6.71 -17.99
N LYS A 353 4.67 6.18 -19.17
CA LYS A 353 6.00 6.38 -19.74
C LYS A 353 6.17 7.79 -20.34
N GLU A 354 5.28 8.29 -21.17
CA GLU A 354 5.37 9.67 -21.70
C GLU A 354 5.33 10.71 -20.59
N LEU A 355 4.46 10.51 -19.60
CA LEU A 355 4.39 11.31 -18.39
C LEU A 355 5.67 11.14 -17.59
N SER A 356 6.16 9.95 -17.25
CA SER A 356 7.41 9.84 -16.48
C SER A 356 8.63 10.36 -17.25
N ASP A 357 8.65 10.28 -18.58
CA ASP A 357 9.72 10.79 -19.45
C ASP A 357 9.60 12.33 -19.62
N TYR A 358 8.40 12.93 -19.47
CA TYR A 358 8.15 14.38 -19.37
C TYR A 358 8.44 14.94 -17.97
N CYS A 359 8.05 14.18 -16.93
CA CYS A 359 8.34 14.40 -15.53
C CYS A 359 9.83 14.23 -15.19
N SER A 360 10.57 13.49 -16.03
CA SER A 360 12.02 13.36 -15.94
C SER A 360 12.72 14.51 -16.67
N PRO A 361 13.76 15.13 -16.09
CA PRO A 361 14.58 16.10 -16.80
C PRO A 361 15.24 15.48 -18.04
N VAL A 362 15.05 16.11 -19.21
CA VAL A 362 15.62 15.64 -20.49
C VAL A 362 17.14 15.87 -20.55
N THR A 363 17.64 16.82 -19.76
CA THR A 363 19.07 17.13 -19.57
C THR A 363 19.33 17.57 -18.13
N GLU A 364 20.56 17.38 -17.64
CA GLU A 364 20.97 17.84 -16.30
C GLU A 364 20.70 19.35 -16.11
N GLY A 365 19.77 19.70 -15.23
CA GLY A 365 19.47 21.08 -14.83
C GLY A 365 18.17 21.70 -15.35
N GLU A 366 17.29 20.96 -16.05
CA GLU A 366 15.87 21.35 -16.16
C GLU A 366 15.09 20.94 -14.90
N ASP A 367 14.13 21.77 -14.48
CA ASP A 367 13.14 21.40 -13.47
C ASP A 367 12.25 20.26 -14.01
N SER A 368 12.04 19.23 -13.18
CA SER A 368 11.14 18.09 -13.44
C SER A 368 9.70 18.58 -13.66
N LYS A 369 9.18 18.46 -14.89
CA LYS A 369 7.92 19.09 -15.33
C LYS A 369 6.71 18.35 -14.78
N THR A 370 5.83 19.08 -14.12
CA THR A 370 4.74 18.48 -13.35
C THR A 370 3.48 18.23 -14.18
N VAL A 371 2.59 17.36 -13.71
CA VAL A 371 1.42 16.90 -14.47
C VAL A 371 0.15 16.97 -13.62
N THR A 372 -0.89 17.58 -14.15
CA THR A 372 -2.21 17.57 -13.51
C THR A 372 -2.76 16.14 -13.55
N VAL A 373 -3.21 15.63 -12.42
CA VAL A 373 -3.78 14.27 -12.26
C VAL A 373 -5.24 14.42 -11.90
N ILE A 374 -6.12 13.85 -12.72
CA ILE A 374 -7.56 13.90 -12.44
C ILE A 374 -7.91 12.89 -11.34
N LYS A 375 -8.55 13.38 -10.27
CA LYS A 375 -9.04 12.59 -9.13
C LYS A 375 -10.32 11.81 -9.47
N PRO A 376 -10.71 10.80 -8.66
CA PRO A 376 -11.94 10.01 -8.85
C PRO A 376 -13.25 10.81 -8.95
N ASP A 377 -13.29 12.03 -8.42
CA ASP A 377 -14.44 12.93 -8.44
C ASP A 377 -14.42 13.94 -9.61
N GLY A 378 -13.34 13.98 -10.39
CA GLY A 378 -13.12 14.91 -11.48
C GLY A 378 -12.45 16.21 -11.09
N SER A 379 -12.02 16.37 -9.83
CA SER A 379 -11.17 17.51 -9.46
C SER A 379 -9.72 17.31 -9.91
N GLU A 380 -9.07 18.39 -10.32
CA GLU A 380 -7.66 18.40 -10.68
C GLU A 380 -6.79 18.34 -9.40
N SER A 381 -5.74 17.51 -9.42
CA SER A 381 -4.66 17.51 -8.43
C SER A 381 -3.34 17.70 -9.14
N GLU A 382 -2.54 18.67 -8.75
CA GLU A 382 -1.17 18.75 -9.24
C GLU A 382 -0.38 17.54 -8.68
N GLY A 383 -0.03 16.58 -9.56
CA GLY A 383 0.55 15.28 -9.25
C GLY A 383 1.68 14.87 -10.19
N THR A 384 2.13 13.59 -10.12
CA THR A 384 3.38 13.15 -10.76
C THR A 384 3.45 11.64 -11.04
N VAL A 385 4.31 11.25 -11.98
CA VAL A 385 4.57 9.86 -12.41
C VAL A 385 6.07 9.58 -12.46
N TRP A 386 6.54 8.45 -11.89
CA TRP A 386 7.97 8.11 -11.82
C TRP A 386 8.28 6.61 -11.94
N SER A 387 9.37 6.23 -12.64
CA SER A 387 9.79 4.82 -12.72
C SER A 387 10.14 4.23 -11.34
N ASN A 388 9.56 3.07 -11.09
CA ASN A 388 9.62 2.28 -9.87
C ASN A 388 10.40 0.96 -10.09
N GLY A 389 11.10 0.87 -11.23
CA GLY A 389 11.90 -0.28 -11.65
C GLY A 389 11.11 -1.40 -12.35
N ILE A 390 11.83 -2.43 -12.80
CA ILE A 390 11.23 -3.57 -13.51
C ILE A 390 10.56 -4.52 -12.51
N LYS A 391 9.26 -4.30 -12.29
CA LYS A 391 8.37 -5.26 -11.62
C LYS A 391 7.70 -6.14 -12.71
N GLN A 392 6.50 -6.61 -12.43
CA GLN A 392 5.98 -7.89 -12.91
C GLN A 392 4.48 -7.61 -13.22
N VAL A 393 4.07 -7.63 -14.51
CA VAL A 393 3.02 -6.76 -15.11
C VAL A 393 1.87 -7.50 -15.85
N VAL A 394 0.62 -7.03 -15.62
CA VAL A 394 -0.72 -7.47 -16.07
C VAL A 394 -1.15 -6.89 -17.42
N GLU A 395 -2.08 -7.55 -18.12
CA GLU A 395 -3.09 -7.02 -19.05
C GLU A 395 -4.52 -7.32 -18.54
N ILE A 396 -5.22 -6.35 -17.95
CA ILE A 396 -6.64 -6.46 -17.59
C ILE A 396 -7.49 -6.28 -18.86
N ARG A 397 -8.22 -7.30 -19.32
CA ARG A 397 -9.01 -7.26 -20.56
C ARG A 397 -10.53 -7.32 -20.33
N PHE A 398 -11.28 -6.45 -21.01
CA PHE A 398 -12.71 -6.19 -20.83
C PHE A 398 -13.62 -6.89 -21.85
N ARG A 399 -14.94 -6.89 -21.59
CA ARG A 399 -15.97 -7.56 -22.43
C ARG A 399 -16.20 -6.92 -23.80
N ASN A 400 -15.96 -5.62 -23.92
CA ASN A 400 -15.96 -4.92 -25.22
C ASN A 400 -14.69 -5.18 -26.06
N ARG A 401 -13.68 -5.85 -25.46
CA ARG A 401 -12.37 -6.31 -25.98
C ARG A 401 -11.15 -5.40 -25.71
N ASP A 402 -11.34 -4.27 -25.04
CA ASP A 402 -10.25 -3.36 -24.65
C ASP A 402 -9.39 -3.95 -23.51
N SER A 403 -8.24 -3.33 -23.19
CA SER A 403 -7.38 -3.77 -22.07
C SER A 403 -6.41 -2.69 -21.52
N ILE A 404 -5.98 -2.85 -20.25
CA ILE A 404 -5.09 -1.92 -19.51
C ILE A 404 -4.02 -2.66 -18.67
N THR A 405 -2.90 -2.01 -18.28
CA THR A 405 -1.62 -2.74 -18.05
C THR A 405 -0.82 -2.33 -16.78
N CYS A 406 -0.89 -3.08 -15.66
CA CYS A 406 -0.40 -2.63 -14.32
C CYS A 406 0.47 -3.69 -13.60
N THR A 407 0.86 -3.54 -12.32
CA THR A 407 1.30 -4.72 -11.50
C THR A 407 0.13 -5.32 -10.77
N LYS A 408 0.28 -6.61 -10.42
CA LYS A 408 -0.55 -7.31 -9.45
C LYS A 408 -1.09 -6.43 -8.33
N ASP A 409 -0.20 -5.82 -7.57
CA ASP A 409 -0.54 -5.29 -6.25
C ASP A 409 -1.11 -3.85 -6.32
N HIS A 410 -1.18 -3.27 -7.52
CA HIS A 410 -1.82 -1.99 -7.83
C HIS A 410 -3.34 -2.07 -7.65
N VAL A 411 -3.94 -1.22 -6.81
CA VAL A 411 -5.38 -1.24 -6.47
C VAL A 411 -6.20 -0.54 -7.56
N PHE A 412 -7.45 -0.97 -7.80
CA PHE A 412 -8.38 -0.37 -8.77
C PHE A 412 -9.82 -0.35 -8.22
N GLN A 413 -10.50 0.79 -8.21
CA GLN A 413 -11.93 0.87 -7.84
C GLN A 413 -12.84 0.04 -8.76
N THR A 414 -13.78 -0.72 -8.20
CA THR A 414 -14.75 -1.57 -8.94
C THR A 414 -16.20 -1.34 -8.53
N ASP A 415 -17.13 -1.92 -9.28
CA ASP A 415 -18.56 -1.98 -8.96
C ASP A 415 -18.89 -2.70 -7.65
N THR A 416 -17.96 -3.50 -7.11
CA THR A 416 -18.02 -4.06 -5.75
C THR A 416 -17.09 -3.37 -4.75
N GLY A 417 -16.21 -2.46 -5.18
CA GLY A 417 -15.23 -1.72 -4.37
C GLY A 417 -13.75 -1.92 -4.74
N ASP A 418 -12.83 -1.38 -3.94
CA ASP A 418 -11.38 -1.30 -4.19
C ASP A 418 -10.71 -2.67 -4.40
N CYS A 419 -9.97 -2.82 -5.51
CA CYS A 419 -9.57 -4.13 -5.99
C CYS A 419 -8.16 -4.18 -6.65
N LYS A 420 -7.15 -4.75 -5.96
CA LYS A 420 -5.81 -5.10 -6.49
C LYS A 420 -5.90 -5.81 -7.86
N ALA A 421 -5.20 -5.29 -8.87
CA ALA A 421 -5.27 -5.61 -10.31
C ALA A 421 -5.39 -7.09 -10.67
N LYS A 422 -4.58 -7.91 -10.00
CA LYS A 422 -4.52 -9.38 -10.10
C LYS A 422 -5.84 -10.09 -9.79
N PHE A 423 -6.88 -9.36 -9.39
CA PHE A 423 -8.11 -9.90 -8.86
C PHE A 423 -9.37 -9.28 -9.48
N LEU A 424 -9.21 -8.48 -10.54
CA LEU A 424 -10.28 -7.75 -11.20
C LEU A 424 -11.19 -8.59 -12.11
N LYS A 425 -10.88 -9.87 -12.37
CA LYS A 425 -11.63 -10.65 -13.34
C LYS A 425 -13.04 -10.89 -12.80
N ASP A 426 -14.01 -10.73 -13.68
CA ASP A 426 -15.45 -10.74 -13.44
C ASP A 426 -15.99 -9.55 -12.60
N HIS A 427 -15.15 -8.60 -12.18
CA HIS A 427 -15.59 -7.27 -11.71
C HIS A 427 -15.83 -6.32 -12.89
N ARG A 428 -16.46 -5.17 -12.65
CA ARG A 428 -16.44 -4.01 -13.54
C ARG A 428 -15.65 -2.91 -12.86
N LEU A 429 -14.70 -2.31 -13.55
CA LEU A 429 -14.04 -1.14 -12.99
C LEU A 429 -15.01 0.03 -12.88
N VAL A 430 -14.87 0.88 -11.86
CA VAL A 430 -15.59 2.15 -11.80
C VAL A 430 -15.03 3.01 -12.93
N PRO A 431 -15.82 3.33 -13.98
CA PRO A 431 -15.34 4.24 -14.99
C PRO A 431 -15.34 5.64 -14.39
N TYR A 432 -14.21 6.33 -14.49
CA TYR A 432 -14.24 7.78 -14.55
C TYR A 432 -15.07 8.22 -15.77
N VAL A 433 -15.93 9.21 -15.58
CA VAL A 433 -16.81 9.74 -16.64
C VAL A 433 -16.93 11.24 -16.46
N GLU A 434 -16.23 11.98 -17.30
CA GLU A 434 -16.49 13.40 -17.50
C GLU A 434 -17.84 13.55 -18.24
N MET A 435 -18.78 14.27 -17.65
CA MET A 435 -20.12 14.47 -18.22
C MET A 435 -20.28 15.90 -18.67
N LYS A 436 -20.75 16.11 -19.90
CA LYS A 436 -21.01 17.46 -20.38
C LYS A 436 -22.01 18.18 -19.47
N ASP A 437 -21.66 19.37 -19.03
CA ASP A 437 -22.58 20.32 -18.39
C ASP A 437 -22.42 21.78 -18.83
N ASP A 438 -21.42 22.08 -19.67
CA ASP A 438 -21.38 23.30 -20.48
C ASP A 438 -22.25 23.15 -21.73
N TRP A 439 -23.16 24.10 -21.95
CA TRP A 439 -23.92 24.18 -23.19
C TRP A 439 -24.12 25.64 -23.61
N TYR A 440 -24.16 25.89 -24.92
CA TYR A 440 -24.55 27.19 -25.44
C TYR A 440 -25.99 27.49 -25.03
N HIS A 441 -26.15 28.51 -24.18
CA HIS A 441 -27.37 28.88 -23.46
C HIS A 441 -28.63 28.90 -24.33
N ASP A 442 -28.56 29.56 -25.49
CA ASP A 442 -29.67 29.64 -26.44
C ASP A 442 -29.94 28.31 -27.15
N GLY A 443 -28.91 27.51 -27.45
CA GLY A 443 -29.06 26.17 -28.02
C GLY A 443 -29.76 25.23 -27.04
N PHE A 444 -29.33 25.22 -25.77
CA PHE A 444 -29.98 24.44 -24.72
C PHE A 444 -31.44 24.90 -24.51
N LEU A 445 -31.68 26.22 -24.45
CA LEU A 445 -33.03 26.76 -24.30
C LEU A 445 -33.91 26.39 -25.49
N ALA A 446 -33.39 26.43 -26.72
CA ALA A 446 -34.12 25.99 -27.92
C ALA A 446 -34.50 24.50 -27.83
N GLY A 447 -33.58 23.63 -27.42
CA GLY A 447 -33.84 22.20 -27.21
C GLY A 447 -34.91 21.95 -26.13
N PHE A 448 -34.79 22.63 -24.99
CA PHE A 448 -35.74 22.50 -23.87
C PHE A 448 -37.14 23.03 -24.25
N VAL A 449 -37.21 24.13 -25.00
CA VAL A 449 -38.45 24.73 -25.52
C VAL A 449 -39.09 23.88 -26.64
N GLN A 450 -38.31 23.19 -27.45
CA GLN A 450 -38.83 22.24 -28.46
C GLN A 450 -39.60 21.09 -27.79
N GLY A 451 -39.13 20.61 -26.63
CA GLY A 451 -39.83 19.62 -25.80
C GLY A 451 -40.99 20.23 -25.02
N ASP A 452 -40.69 20.91 -23.92
CA ASP A 452 -41.67 21.32 -22.90
C ASP A 452 -42.17 22.78 -23.05
N GLY A 453 -41.83 23.44 -24.16
CA GLY A 453 -42.25 24.81 -24.47
C GLY A 453 -43.53 24.92 -25.31
N CYS A 454 -44.29 25.99 -25.04
CA CYS A 454 -45.55 26.32 -25.71
C CYS A 454 -45.34 27.09 -27.04
N THR A 455 -44.59 26.50 -27.98
CA THR A 455 -44.18 27.14 -29.26
C THR A 455 -45.33 27.71 -30.10
N GLY A 456 -46.57 27.22 -29.94
CA GLY A 456 -47.74 27.77 -30.65
C GLY A 456 -47.99 29.27 -30.42
N ARG A 457 -47.39 29.88 -29.38
CA ARG A 457 -47.41 31.35 -29.19
C ARG A 457 -46.50 32.10 -30.17
N LEU A 458 -45.59 31.44 -30.89
CA LEU A 458 -44.76 32.05 -31.95
C LEU A 458 -45.60 32.69 -33.06
N ASN A 459 -46.69 32.01 -33.46
CA ASN A 459 -47.67 32.49 -34.45
C ASN A 459 -48.52 33.68 -33.95
N SER A 460 -48.46 34.04 -32.66
CA SER A 460 -49.32 35.05 -32.07
C SER A 460 -48.68 36.45 -32.10
N LYS A 461 -49.24 37.35 -32.92
CA LYS A 461 -48.77 38.75 -33.02
C LYS A 461 -48.94 39.59 -31.74
N SER A 462 -49.74 39.12 -30.78
CA SER A 462 -49.98 39.76 -29.47
C SER A 462 -49.07 39.27 -28.33
N HIS A 463 -48.57 38.03 -28.40
CA HIS A 463 -47.72 37.46 -27.35
C HIS A 463 -46.27 37.87 -27.61
N LYS A 464 -45.62 38.41 -26.58
CA LYS A 464 -44.23 38.88 -26.59
C LYS A 464 -43.26 37.90 -25.92
N GLY A 465 -43.72 36.68 -25.61
CA GLY A 465 -42.97 35.63 -24.93
C GLY A 465 -43.64 34.25 -25.10
N LEU A 466 -42.89 33.19 -24.82
CA LEU A 466 -43.38 31.81 -24.76
C LEU A 466 -43.70 31.42 -23.31
N GLU A 467 -44.62 30.48 -23.14
CA GLU A 467 -44.75 29.74 -21.87
C GLU A 467 -43.82 28.54 -21.88
N VAL A 468 -42.97 28.46 -20.86
CA VAL A 468 -42.08 27.33 -20.58
C VAL A 468 -42.49 26.76 -19.22
N CYS A 469 -42.43 25.43 -19.06
CA CYS A 469 -42.77 24.77 -17.81
C CYS A 469 -41.55 24.07 -17.24
N PHE A 470 -41.07 24.51 -16.08
CA PHE A 470 -40.09 23.79 -15.28
C PHE A 470 -40.85 22.91 -14.28
N GLY A 471 -40.68 21.59 -14.38
CA GLY A 471 -41.30 20.63 -13.49
C GLY A 471 -40.68 20.65 -12.10
N ARG A 472 -41.28 19.89 -11.17
CA ARG A 472 -40.89 19.90 -9.74
C ARG A 472 -39.46 19.44 -9.44
N ASN A 473 -38.78 18.82 -10.41
CA ASN A 473 -37.41 18.33 -10.29
C ASN A 473 -36.44 19.14 -11.18
N ASP A 474 -36.90 20.16 -11.89
CA ASP A 474 -36.12 20.92 -12.88
C ASP A 474 -35.74 22.32 -12.33
N GLY A 475 -35.48 22.37 -11.02
CA GLY A 475 -35.14 23.61 -10.31
C GLY A 475 -33.77 24.17 -10.69
N ASP A 476 -32.84 23.28 -11.01
CA ASP A 476 -31.52 23.57 -11.58
C ASP A 476 -31.61 24.26 -12.95
N ILE A 477 -32.42 23.71 -13.87
CA ILE A 477 -32.67 24.34 -15.16
C ILE A 477 -33.49 25.63 -14.99
N ALA A 478 -34.44 25.70 -14.05
CA ALA A 478 -35.14 26.95 -13.78
C ALA A 478 -34.17 28.06 -13.33
N GLU A 479 -33.26 27.74 -12.41
CA GLU A 479 -32.24 28.67 -11.88
C GLU A 479 -31.25 29.13 -12.95
N MET A 480 -30.84 28.25 -13.87
CA MET A 480 -30.01 28.58 -15.04
C MET A 480 -30.59 29.73 -15.89
N TYR A 481 -31.92 29.85 -15.97
CA TYR A 481 -32.61 30.96 -16.67
C TYR A 481 -33.12 32.06 -15.73
N GLY A 482 -32.68 32.08 -14.46
CA GLY A 482 -33.08 33.06 -13.45
C GLY A 482 -34.53 32.90 -12.94
N GLN A 483 -35.09 31.69 -13.06
CA GLN A 483 -36.49 31.38 -12.78
C GLN A 483 -36.67 30.45 -11.57
N LYS A 484 -37.93 30.09 -11.31
CA LYS A 484 -38.32 29.08 -10.30
C LYS A 484 -39.21 28.03 -10.95
N VAL A 485 -39.21 26.83 -10.35
CA VAL A 485 -40.12 25.72 -10.67
C VAL A 485 -41.55 26.22 -10.86
N GLY A 486 -42.19 25.78 -11.95
CA GLY A 486 -43.54 26.18 -12.35
C GLY A 486 -43.62 26.63 -13.81
N LYS A 487 -44.70 27.33 -14.14
CA LYS A 487 -44.92 27.92 -15.48
C LYS A 487 -44.38 29.33 -15.52
N TRP A 488 -43.58 29.65 -16.54
CA TRP A 488 -42.97 30.96 -16.71
C TRP A 488 -43.15 31.52 -18.13
N TYR A 489 -43.20 32.84 -18.25
CA TYR A 489 -43.44 33.54 -19.52
C TYR A 489 -42.19 34.31 -19.96
N SER A 490 -41.34 33.66 -20.75
CA SER A 490 -40.04 34.19 -21.16
C SER A 490 -40.08 34.85 -22.54
N ARG A 491 -39.56 36.08 -22.64
CA ARG A 491 -39.32 36.77 -23.92
C ARG A 491 -38.09 36.23 -24.63
N GLU A 492 -37.08 35.85 -23.87
CA GLU A 492 -35.84 35.22 -24.33
C GLU A 492 -36.12 33.89 -25.01
N ALA A 493 -36.96 33.02 -24.41
CA ALA A 493 -37.43 31.80 -25.06
C ALA A 493 -38.16 32.06 -26.40
N MET A 494 -38.85 33.20 -26.55
CA MET A 494 -39.46 33.60 -27.83
C MET A 494 -38.46 34.18 -28.84
N ARG A 495 -37.36 34.80 -28.39
CA ARG A 495 -36.24 35.19 -29.26
C ARG A 495 -35.56 33.94 -29.80
N VAL A 496 -35.07 33.10 -28.89
CA VAL A 496 -34.35 31.86 -29.17
C VAL A 496 -35.16 30.92 -30.07
N ALA A 497 -36.44 30.69 -29.76
CA ALA A 497 -37.28 29.82 -30.58
C ALA A 497 -37.57 30.35 -32.00
N ARG A 498 -37.31 31.63 -32.28
CA ARG A 498 -37.36 32.20 -33.65
C ARG A 498 -36.01 32.08 -34.36
N GLU A 499 -34.92 32.36 -33.67
CA GLU A 499 -33.55 32.26 -34.20
C GLU A 499 -33.14 30.81 -34.52
N TRP A 500 -33.67 29.85 -33.76
CA TRP A 500 -33.54 28.41 -34.00
C TRP A 500 -34.67 27.81 -34.86
N GLU A 501 -35.51 28.67 -35.47
CA GLU A 501 -36.59 28.30 -36.40
C GLU A 501 -37.54 27.20 -35.89
N LEU A 502 -37.84 27.20 -34.57
CA LEU A 502 -38.62 26.13 -33.96
C LEU A 502 -40.08 26.15 -34.43
N SER A 503 -40.60 24.97 -34.75
CA SER A 503 -41.96 24.84 -35.30
C SER A 503 -43.03 25.36 -34.31
N PRO A 504 -43.92 26.26 -34.76
CA PRO A 504 -45.07 26.70 -33.97
C PRO A 504 -46.15 25.62 -33.85
N GLU A 505 -46.05 24.53 -34.61
CA GLU A 505 -47.09 23.53 -34.71
C GLU A 505 -47.24 22.69 -33.42
N PRO A 506 -48.45 22.17 -33.14
CA PRO A 506 -48.72 21.39 -31.94
C PRO A 506 -48.08 20.00 -32.01
N LEU A 507 -47.69 19.45 -30.85
CA LEU A 507 -47.25 18.06 -30.77
C LEU A 507 -48.37 17.11 -31.26
N PRO A 508 -48.08 16.19 -32.22
CA PRO A 508 -46.76 15.66 -32.53
C PRO A 508 -46.03 16.29 -33.74
N THR A 509 -46.56 17.28 -34.45
CA THR A 509 -45.98 17.73 -35.74
C THR A 509 -44.82 18.72 -35.61
N ARG A 510 -43.98 18.54 -34.58
CA ARG A 510 -42.68 19.22 -34.45
C ARG A 510 -41.59 18.24 -34.88
N ASP A 511 -41.06 18.45 -36.08
CA ASP A 511 -39.87 17.74 -36.57
C ASP A 511 -38.60 18.40 -36.00
N LEU A 512 -37.44 17.80 -36.25
CA LEU A 512 -36.14 18.27 -35.78
C LEU A 512 -35.70 19.49 -36.63
N PRO A 513 -35.26 20.63 -36.04
CA PRO A 513 -34.89 21.81 -36.81
C PRO A 513 -33.62 21.59 -37.65
N ALA A 514 -33.34 22.46 -38.61
CA ALA A 514 -32.14 22.34 -39.46
C ALA A 514 -30.85 22.69 -38.70
N ASN A 515 -30.89 23.73 -37.85
CA ASN A 515 -29.78 24.11 -36.99
C ASN A 515 -29.78 23.20 -35.75
N GLN A 516 -28.95 22.16 -35.77
CA GLN A 516 -28.79 21.21 -34.68
C GLN A 516 -27.37 21.28 -34.14
N CYS A 517 -27.24 21.24 -32.82
CA CYS A 517 -25.95 21.09 -32.17
C CYS A 517 -26.11 20.31 -30.86
N THR A 518 -24.97 19.94 -30.30
CA THR A 518 -24.80 19.31 -28.99
C THR A 518 -25.68 19.92 -27.90
N SER A 519 -25.71 21.26 -27.78
CA SER A 519 -26.52 21.97 -26.78
C SER A 519 -28.03 21.85 -27.03
N PHE A 520 -28.47 21.87 -28.29
CA PHE A 520 -29.87 21.64 -28.64
C PHE A 520 -30.32 20.22 -28.28
N LEU A 521 -29.49 19.22 -28.57
CA LEU A 521 -29.76 17.84 -28.18
C LEU A 521 -29.81 17.70 -26.66
N ALA A 522 -28.87 18.31 -25.94
CA ALA A 522 -28.85 18.30 -24.48
C ALA A 522 -30.12 18.91 -23.86
N GLY A 523 -30.55 20.08 -24.35
CA GLY A 523 -31.80 20.71 -23.92
C GLY A 523 -33.03 19.84 -24.19
N LEU A 524 -33.08 19.19 -25.37
CA LEU A 524 -34.20 18.34 -25.78
C LEU A 524 -34.25 17.01 -24.98
N PHE A 525 -33.11 16.38 -24.71
CA PHE A 525 -33.01 15.24 -23.79
C PHE A 525 -33.26 15.66 -22.33
N SER A 526 -32.96 16.91 -21.96
CA SER A 526 -33.29 17.44 -20.63
C SER A 526 -34.79 17.67 -20.46
N ALA A 527 -35.52 18.06 -21.49
CA ALA A 527 -36.98 18.06 -21.48
C ALA A 527 -37.55 16.62 -21.43
N ASN A 528 -37.42 15.86 -22.53
CA ASN A 528 -38.20 14.61 -22.72
C ASN A 528 -37.37 13.31 -22.71
N GLY A 529 -36.10 13.40 -22.28
CA GLY A 529 -35.22 12.26 -22.02
C GLY A 529 -35.09 11.89 -20.53
N CYS A 530 -34.73 10.64 -20.27
CA CYS A 530 -34.55 10.09 -18.92
C CYS A 530 -33.63 8.85 -18.91
N VAL A 531 -33.24 8.43 -17.70
CA VAL A 531 -32.59 7.14 -17.45
C VAL A 531 -33.63 6.14 -16.96
N ILE A 532 -33.72 4.97 -17.59
CA ILE A 532 -34.67 3.91 -17.24
C ILE A 532 -33.94 2.86 -16.38
N ASN A 533 -34.19 2.88 -15.07
CA ASN A 533 -33.85 1.86 -14.05
C ASN A 533 -32.63 0.98 -14.37
N GLY A 534 -31.43 1.56 -14.46
CA GLY A 534 -30.17 0.81 -14.66
C GLY A 534 -30.03 0.09 -16.02
N HIS A 535 -30.94 0.32 -16.97
CA HIS A 535 -30.99 -0.41 -18.23
C HIS A 535 -30.54 0.40 -19.46
N ARG A 536 -30.90 1.69 -19.57
CA ARG A 536 -30.66 2.52 -20.76
C ARG A 536 -31.02 4.00 -20.54
N VAL A 537 -30.45 4.87 -21.37
CA VAL A 537 -31.01 6.21 -21.64
C VAL A 537 -32.16 6.06 -22.62
N ALA A 538 -33.24 6.83 -22.44
CA ALA A 538 -34.38 6.87 -23.35
C ALA A 538 -34.93 8.29 -23.54
N PHE A 539 -35.18 8.68 -24.80
CA PHE A 539 -35.91 9.88 -25.18
C PHE A 539 -37.29 9.50 -25.71
N LYS A 540 -38.36 10.15 -25.23
CA LYS A 540 -39.74 9.80 -25.55
C LYS A 540 -40.45 10.90 -26.31
N THR A 541 -40.94 10.58 -27.51
CA THR A 541 -41.73 11.49 -28.33
C THR A 541 -43.01 10.84 -28.86
N THR A 542 -43.94 11.66 -29.36
CA THR A 542 -45.12 11.22 -30.12
C THR A 542 -44.98 11.47 -31.62
N ASN A 543 -43.89 12.09 -32.06
CA ASN A 543 -43.51 12.20 -33.47
C ASN A 543 -42.63 11.01 -33.88
N LYS A 544 -42.96 10.38 -35.01
CA LYS A 544 -42.14 9.30 -35.57
C LYS A 544 -40.89 9.83 -36.27
N ASN A 545 -41.02 10.95 -37.00
CA ASN A 545 -39.92 11.52 -37.79
C ASN A 545 -38.80 11.96 -36.85
N LEU A 546 -39.11 12.85 -35.88
CA LEU A 546 -38.18 13.28 -34.83
C LEU A 546 -37.42 12.13 -34.16
N ALA A 547 -38.05 10.97 -33.92
CA ALA A 547 -37.36 9.80 -33.35
C ALA A 547 -36.38 9.11 -34.32
N VAL A 548 -36.70 9.10 -35.62
CA VAL A 548 -35.84 8.60 -36.70
C VAL A 548 -34.70 9.59 -36.99
N ASP A 549 -35.01 10.89 -37.05
CA ASP A 549 -34.04 11.96 -37.29
C ASP A 549 -33.03 12.03 -36.15
N LEU A 550 -33.48 12.02 -34.89
CA LEU A 550 -32.60 11.92 -33.72
C LEU A 550 -31.77 10.63 -33.73
N LYS A 551 -32.33 9.49 -34.16
CA LYS A 551 -31.52 8.26 -34.32
C LYS A 551 -30.41 8.46 -35.36
N GLN A 552 -30.72 9.11 -36.49
CA GLN A 552 -29.76 9.33 -37.56
C GLN A 552 -28.64 10.27 -37.10
N VAL A 553 -28.99 11.39 -36.47
CA VAL A 553 -28.08 12.39 -35.89
C VAL A 553 -27.17 11.76 -34.83
N LEU A 554 -27.75 11.02 -33.86
CA LEU A 554 -26.96 10.29 -32.87
C LEU A 554 -25.93 9.35 -33.51
N LYS A 555 -26.27 8.66 -34.60
CA LYS A 555 -25.34 7.70 -35.23
C LYS A 555 -24.34 8.34 -36.21
N VAL A 556 -24.71 9.40 -36.93
CA VAL A 556 -23.81 10.06 -37.89
C VAL A 556 -22.87 11.02 -37.20
N ASP A 557 -23.38 11.84 -36.28
CA ASP A 557 -22.63 12.99 -35.74
C ASP A 557 -21.91 12.66 -34.41
N PHE A 558 -22.33 11.60 -33.71
CA PHE A 558 -21.79 11.20 -32.40
C PHE A 558 -21.43 9.70 -32.29
N ASP A 559 -21.67 8.90 -33.32
CA ASP A 559 -21.50 7.42 -33.31
C ASP A 559 -22.17 6.72 -32.10
N ILE A 560 -23.36 7.20 -31.70
CA ILE A 560 -24.20 6.68 -30.63
C ILE A 560 -25.23 5.70 -31.24
N ASP A 561 -25.00 4.40 -31.05
CA ASP A 561 -25.94 3.36 -31.49
C ASP A 561 -27.22 3.36 -30.62
N SER A 562 -28.36 3.51 -31.32
CA SER A 562 -29.66 3.69 -30.69
C SER A 562 -30.77 2.95 -31.44
N TYR A 563 -31.88 2.63 -30.75
CA TYR A 563 -33.01 1.90 -31.33
C TYR A 563 -34.36 2.42 -30.85
N ILE A 564 -35.36 2.42 -31.75
CA ILE A 564 -36.69 2.96 -31.49
C ILE A 564 -37.65 1.82 -31.12
N THR A 565 -38.37 1.97 -30.01
CA THR A 565 -39.45 1.06 -29.58
C THR A 565 -40.80 1.77 -29.63
N VAL A 566 -41.81 1.13 -30.23
CA VAL A 566 -43.16 1.72 -30.42
C VAL A 566 -44.09 1.32 -29.27
N ASN A 567 -44.47 2.29 -28.45
CA ASN A 567 -45.49 2.16 -27.42
C ASN A 567 -46.87 2.43 -28.02
N LYS A 568 -47.62 1.37 -28.35
CA LYS A 568 -48.97 1.48 -28.91
C LYS A 568 -49.93 2.22 -27.98
N LYS A 569 -50.89 2.94 -28.59
CA LYS A 569 -51.98 3.67 -27.93
C LYS A 569 -52.71 2.79 -26.89
N LYS A 570 -52.77 3.25 -25.63
CA LYS A 570 -53.43 2.53 -24.53
C LYS A 570 -54.19 3.48 -23.60
N LYS A 571 -55.26 2.99 -22.97
CA LYS A 571 -55.89 3.70 -21.85
C LYS A 571 -55.07 3.52 -20.58
N VAL A 572 -54.96 4.58 -19.76
CA VAL A 572 -54.29 4.56 -18.47
C VAL A 572 -55.13 5.35 -17.47
N LYS A 573 -55.40 4.78 -16.30
CA LYS A 573 -56.16 5.43 -15.23
C LYS A 573 -55.18 6.05 -14.23
N PHE A 574 -55.25 7.37 -14.10
CA PHE A 574 -54.53 8.16 -13.10
C PHE A 574 -55.50 8.57 -11.97
N SER A 575 -54.98 9.13 -10.88
CA SER A 575 -55.78 9.59 -9.74
C SER A 575 -56.80 10.69 -10.10
N ASN A 576 -56.59 11.39 -11.21
CA ASN A 576 -57.42 12.48 -11.73
C ASN A 576 -58.22 12.10 -13.00
N GLY A 577 -58.33 10.83 -13.38
CA GLY A 577 -59.17 10.38 -14.50
C GLY A 577 -58.61 9.22 -15.34
N GLU A 578 -59.37 8.77 -16.34
CA GLU A 578 -58.91 7.81 -17.36
C GLU A 578 -58.48 8.57 -18.63
N TYR A 579 -57.21 8.40 -19.02
CA TYR A 579 -56.60 9.12 -20.14
C TYR A 579 -56.21 8.14 -21.25
N VAL A 580 -56.37 8.56 -22.50
CA VAL A 580 -55.97 7.76 -23.67
C VAL A 580 -54.57 8.20 -24.11
N CYS A 581 -53.54 7.53 -23.62
CA CYS A 581 -52.16 7.75 -24.06
C CYS A 581 -52.07 7.46 -25.56
N LYS A 582 -51.61 8.45 -26.34
CA LYS A 582 -51.33 8.30 -27.79
C LYS A 582 -50.21 7.25 -28.01
N GLU A 583 -50.07 6.80 -29.24
CA GLU A 583 -48.87 6.07 -29.64
C GLU A 583 -47.62 6.96 -29.44
N SER A 584 -46.53 6.36 -28.97
CA SER A 584 -45.27 7.05 -28.71
C SER A 584 -44.08 6.21 -29.15
N TYR A 585 -43.00 6.91 -29.50
CA TYR A 585 -41.74 6.36 -29.99
C TYR A 585 -40.68 6.69 -28.95
N ASP A 586 -40.10 5.64 -28.36
CA ASP A 586 -39.06 5.76 -27.36
C ASP A 586 -37.74 5.41 -28.06
N LEU A 587 -36.85 6.39 -28.20
CA LEU A 587 -35.50 6.25 -28.74
C LEU A 587 -34.57 5.86 -27.59
N ASN A 588 -33.92 4.70 -27.68
CA ASN A 588 -33.18 4.09 -26.58
C ASN A 588 -31.68 3.95 -26.91
N ILE A 589 -30.82 4.24 -25.93
CA ILE A 589 -29.36 4.07 -26.00
C ILE A 589 -28.94 3.11 -24.87
N GLY A 590 -28.44 1.92 -25.22
CA GLY A 590 -28.42 0.76 -24.32
C GLY A 590 -27.08 0.03 -24.11
N THR A 591 -26.10 0.25 -24.97
CA THR A 591 -24.70 -0.24 -24.88
C THR A 591 -23.88 0.72 -24.00
N PHE A 592 -22.82 0.24 -23.34
CA PHE A 592 -22.02 1.09 -22.46
C PHE A 592 -21.39 2.24 -23.25
N GLU A 593 -20.80 1.91 -24.39
CA GLU A 593 -20.04 2.77 -25.28
C GLU A 593 -20.90 3.93 -25.80
N SER A 594 -22.16 3.64 -26.15
CA SER A 594 -23.10 4.65 -26.64
C SER A 594 -23.73 5.47 -25.50
N ILE A 595 -23.83 4.92 -24.29
CA ILE A 595 -24.25 5.67 -23.09
C ILE A 595 -23.10 6.59 -22.62
N LEU A 596 -21.85 6.15 -22.74
CA LEU A 596 -20.64 6.90 -22.40
C LEU A 596 -20.49 8.09 -23.35
N LYS A 597 -20.47 7.84 -24.66
CA LYS A 597 -20.55 8.89 -25.69
C LYS A 597 -21.71 9.85 -25.47
N PHE A 598 -22.89 9.35 -25.06
CA PHE A 598 -24.02 10.23 -24.71
C PHE A 598 -23.72 11.11 -23.50
N ALA A 599 -23.02 10.63 -22.47
CA ALA A 599 -22.66 11.41 -21.29
C ALA A 599 -21.54 12.44 -21.57
N GLU A 600 -20.51 12.05 -22.31
CA GLU A 600 -19.39 12.90 -22.73
C GLU A 600 -19.85 14.01 -23.68
N ASN A 601 -20.75 13.69 -24.62
CA ASN A 601 -21.14 14.63 -25.67
C ASN A 601 -22.44 15.37 -25.37
N ILE A 602 -23.50 14.73 -24.85
CA ILE A 602 -24.86 15.33 -24.84
C ILE A 602 -25.34 15.58 -23.40
N SER A 603 -25.37 14.54 -22.56
CA SER A 603 -25.70 14.60 -21.13
C SER A 603 -27.13 15.15 -20.85
N PHE A 604 -27.36 15.59 -19.61
CA PHE A 604 -28.62 16.16 -19.13
C PHE A 604 -28.35 17.39 -18.26
N GLY A 605 -29.12 18.47 -18.46
CA GLY A 605 -29.08 19.68 -17.63
C GLY A 605 -29.46 19.45 -16.18
N GLN A 606 -30.42 18.53 -15.91
CA GLN A 606 -30.79 18.22 -14.52
C GLN A 606 -29.73 17.37 -13.81
N ALA A 607 -29.27 17.83 -12.65
CA ALA A 607 -28.27 17.14 -11.83
C ALA A 607 -28.75 15.75 -11.38
N TYR A 608 -30.05 15.59 -11.09
CA TYR A 608 -30.60 14.27 -10.74
C TYR A 608 -30.57 13.28 -11.92
N LYS A 609 -30.63 13.76 -13.17
CA LYS A 609 -30.48 12.91 -14.36
C LYS A 609 -29.01 12.56 -14.61
N ARG A 610 -28.06 13.49 -14.41
CA ARG A 610 -26.61 13.18 -14.44
C ARG A 610 -26.23 12.15 -13.37
N LYS A 611 -26.73 12.28 -12.14
CA LYS A 611 -26.52 11.27 -11.08
C LYS A 611 -27.03 9.88 -11.49
N ASN A 612 -28.23 9.80 -12.06
CA ASN A 612 -28.78 8.54 -12.57
C ASN A 612 -27.98 7.98 -13.78
N LEU A 613 -27.42 8.85 -14.62
CA LEU A 613 -26.58 8.48 -15.76
C LEU A 613 -25.23 7.92 -15.28
N ALA A 614 -24.64 8.48 -14.23
CA ALA A 614 -23.41 7.98 -13.61
C ALA A 614 -23.64 6.59 -12.98
N SER A 615 -24.76 6.40 -12.28
CA SER A 615 -25.17 5.07 -11.79
C SER A 615 -25.39 4.07 -12.92
N LEU A 616 -26.01 4.49 -14.03
CA LEU A 616 -26.18 3.65 -15.22
C LEU A 616 -24.83 3.24 -15.83
N LEU A 617 -23.86 4.16 -15.91
CA LEU A 617 -22.54 3.88 -16.47
C LEU A 617 -21.72 2.94 -15.59
N ARG A 618 -21.77 3.08 -14.25
CA ARG A 618 -21.18 2.08 -13.33
C ARG A 618 -21.79 0.69 -13.52
N ILE A 619 -23.12 0.57 -13.61
CA ILE A 619 -23.83 -0.70 -13.87
C ILE A 619 -23.48 -1.30 -15.25
N LYS A 620 -23.21 -0.44 -16.24
CA LYS A 620 -22.94 -0.84 -17.63
C LYS A 620 -21.47 -1.10 -17.93
N SER A 621 -20.57 -0.54 -17.14
CA SER A 621 -19.10 -0.57 -17.29
C SER A 621 -18.61 -1.96 -17.74
N PRO A 622 -17.75 -2.08 -18.77
CA PRO A 622 -17.36 -3.36 -19.33
C PRO A 622 -16.78 -4.30 -18.26
N GLN A 623 -17.41 -5.46 -18.08
CA GLN A 623 -16.92 -6.47 -17.14
C GLN A 623 -15.57 -6.99 -17.62
N VAL A 624 -14.60 -7.09 -16.71
CA VAL A 624 -13.27 -7.65 -16.98
C VAL A 624 -13.43 -9.14 -17.29
N MET A 625 -13.31 -9.52 -18.55
CA MET A 625 -13.44 -10.90 -19.00
C MET A 625 -12.26 -11.76 -18.56
N SER A 626 -11.09 -11.15 -18.53
CA SER A 626 -9.88 -11.80 -18.09
C SER A 626 -8.88 -10.75 -17.69
N VAL A 627 -8.59 -10.68 -16.39
CA VAL A 627 -7.24 -10.31 -15.99
C VAL A 627 -6.35 -11.36 -16.63
N LYS A 628 -5.46 -10.90 -17.49
CA LYS A 628 -4.60 -11.70 -18.32
C LYS A 628 -3.18 -11.17 -18.22
N PRO A 629 -2.21 -11.96 -18.66
CA PRO A 629 -0.90 -11.81 -18.08
C PRO A 629 0.14 -11.50 -19.16
N ILE A 630 1.11 -10.57 -18.97
CA ILE A 630 2.04 -10.22 -20.08
C ILE A 630 3.55 -10.14 -19.79
N GLY A 631 4.04 -10.14 -18.55
CA GLY A 631 5.46 -10.43 -18.29
C GLY A 631 6.17 -9.54 -17.27
N LYS A 632 7.47 -9.28 -17.52
CA LYS A 632 8.23 -8.22 -16.83
C LYS A 632 8.31 -7.02 -17.74
N GLN A 633 7.93 -5.86 -17.23
CA GLN A 633 8.11 -4.57 -17.89
C GLN A 633 8.57 -3.55 -16.83
N GLU A 634 9.04 -2.40 -17.29
CA GLU A 634 9.25 -1.26 -16.40
C GLU A 634 7.91 -0.83 -15.80
N VAL A 635 7.87 -0.49 -14.50
CA VAL A 635 6.63 -0.06 -13.83
C VAL A 635 6.89 1.22 -13.08
N PHE A 636 5.92 2.14 -13.11
CA PHE A 636 6.09 3.53 -12.70
C PHE A 636 5.03 3.92 -11.69
N ASP A 637 5.38 4.36 -10.49
CA ASP A 637 4.33 4.92 -9.62
C ASP A 637 3.69 6.16 -10.23
N PHE A 638 2.47 6.44 -9.79
CA PHE A 638 2.00 7.80 -9.68
C PHE A 638 1.60 8.04 -8.22
N ASN A 639 1.54 9.30 -7.83
CA ASN A 639 0.85 9.67 -6.60
C ASN A 639 -0.14 10.78 -6.94
N GLU A 640 -1.22 10.80 -6.18
CA GLU A 640 -2.12 11.94 -6.08
C GLU A 640 -2.02 12.39 -4.60
N PRO A 641 -1.67 13.65 -4.30
CA PRO A 641 -1.28 14.05 -2.93
C PRO A 641 -2.40 14.12 -1.89
N GLU A 642 -3.67 14.11 -2.29
CA GLU A 642 -4.80 14.22 -1.36
C GLU A 642 -5.42 12.87 -0.97
N GLY A 643 -5.29 11.84 -1.80
CA GLY A 643 -5.81 10.49 -1.51
C GLY A 643 -4.98 9.33 -2.08
N HIS A 644 -3.95 9.60 -2.89
CA HIS A 644 -3.18 8.63 -3.69
C HIS A 644 -3.96 7.93 -4.82
N TRP A 645 -5.22 8.33 -5.01
CA TRP A 645 -6.16 7.81 -6.00
C TRP A 645 -6.22 8.74 -7.23
N GLY A 646 -6.00 8.23 -8.45
CA GLY A 646 -6.06 9.04 -9.69
C GLY A 646 -6.40 8.22 -10.92
N VAL A 647 -6.91 8.85 -11.97
CA VAL A 647 -7.59 8.19 -13.10
C VAL A 647 -6.62 7.64 -14.15
N VAL A 648 -6.22 6.37 -13.99
CA VAL A 648 -5.39 5.59 -14.92
C VAL A 648 -6.27 4.82 -15.91
N GLU A 649 -6.26 5.13 -17.21
CA GLU A 649 -7.12 4.49 -18.23
C GLU A 649 -8.62 4.47 -17.83
N GLY A 650 -9.01 5.37 -16.92
CA GLY A 650 -10.32 5.43 -16.27
C GLY A 650 -10.41 4.99 -14.78
N VAL A 651 -9.33 4.57 -14.06
CA VAL A 651 -9.34 3.74 -12.79
C VAL A 651 -8.09 3.91 -11.82
N ILE A 652 -8.04 3.39 -10.55
CA ILE A 652 -7.63 4.20 -9.31
C ILE A 652 -6.96 3.43 -8.06
N ALA A 653 -5.85 3.87 -7.32
CA ALA A 653 -5.01 3.09 -6.26
C ALA A 653 -4.48 3.65 -4.80
N HIS A 654 -3.63 2.94 -3.92
CA HIS A 654 -3.28 3.25 -2.43
C HIS A 654 -2.01 2.60 -1.59
N ASN A 655 -1.66 2.92 -0.27
CA ASN A 655 -0.35 2.64 0.56
C ASN A 655 -0.30 2.17 2.15
N CYS A 656 0.87 2.15 2.94
CA CYS A 656 1.22 1.31 4.23
C CYS A 656 2.49 1.62 5.25
N GLY A 657 2.59 1.36 6.65
CA GLY A 657 3.87 1.37 7.63
C GLY A 657 3.92 1.16 9.28
N GLU A 658 5.02 0.73 10.05
CA GLU A 658 5.03 0.09 11.51
C GLU A 658 5.73 0.41 13.01
N ILE A 659 7.07 0.51 13.48
CA ILE A 659 7.63 0.17 14.94
C ILE A 659 8.60 1.09 15.92
N ILE A 660 9.11 0.69 17.17
CA ILE A 660 9.94 1.43 18.28
C ILE A 660 11.45 0.99 18.55
N LEU A 661 12.47 1.91 18.64
CA LEU A 661 13.90 1.68 19.08
C LEU A 661 14.69 2.95 19.53
N ARG A 662 15.67 2.94 20.48
CA ARG A 662 16.49 4.15 20.84
C ARG A 662 17.50 4.59 19.75
N PRO A 663 18.06 5.82 19.74
CA PRO A 663 18.97 6.29 18.69
C PRO A 663 20.26 5.46 18.65
N LYS A 664 20.65 5.01 17.46
CA LYS A 664 21.74 4.06 17.25
C LYS A 664 21.48 2.70 17.92
N SER A 665 20.29 2.13 17.70
CA SER A 665 19.91 0.79 18.19
C SER A 665 19.18 -0.01 17.10
N PHE A 666 19.09 -1.34 17.30
CA PHE A 666 18.54 -2.33 16.35
C PHE A 666 17.42 -3.16 16.98
N CYS A 667 16.46 -3.64 16.16
CA CYS A 667 15.45 -4.59 16.64
C CYS A 667 15.94 -6.04 16.58
N ASN A 668 15.76 -6.77 17.68
CA ASN A 668 16.24 -8.14 17.86
C ASN A 668 15.05 -9.09 18.10
N LEU A 669 14.44 -9.56 17.02
CA LEU A 669 13.16 -10.28 17.07
C LEU A 669 13.31 -11.79 17.23
N SER A 670 12.38 -12.40 17.94
CA SER A 670 12.17 -13.86 18.02
C SER A 670 10.69 -14.14 18.19
N GLU A 671 10.15 -15.16 17.54
CA GLU A 671 8.70 -15.40 17.44
C GLU A 671 8.26 -16.62 18.25
N VAL A 672 7.21 -16.47 19.07
CA VAL A 672 6.40 -17.56 19.62
C VAL A 672 5.29 -17.90 18.63
N ILE A 673 5.19 -19.17 18.27
CA ILE A 673 4.16 -19.65 17.35
C ILE A 673 2.99 -20.18 18.17
N VAL A 674 1.97 -19.35 18.37
CA VAL A 674 0.74 -19.70 19.11
C VAL A 674 -0.11 -20.67 18.27
N ARG A 675 -0.75 -21.63 18.94
CA ARG A 675 -1.62 -22.67 18.36
C ARG A 675 -2.91 -22.79 19.16
N ALA A 676 -4.01 -23.22 18.54
CA ALA A 676 -5.29 -23.43 19.23
C ALA A 676 -5.16 -24.42 20.41
N GLU A 677 -4.36 -25.47 20.27
CA GLU A 677 -4.13 -26.46 21.32
C GLU A 677 -3.14 -26.03 22.43
N ASP A 678 -2.57 -24.82 22.37
CA ASP A 678 -1.66 -24.35 23.42
C ASP A 678 -2.40 -24.04 24.73
N THR A 679 -2.01 -24.71 25.81
CA THR A 679 -2.30 -24.29 27.18
C THR A 679 -1.33 -23.22 27.65
N PHE A 680 -1.67 -22.50 28.72
CA PHE A 680 -0.79 -21.53 29.38
C PHE A 680 0.64 -22.09 29.63
N ASP A 681 0.78 -23.33 30.10
CA ASP A 681 2.09 -23.94 30.33
C ASP A 681 2.89 -24.15 29.03
N THR A 682 2.24 -24.54 27.94
CA THR A 682 2.89 -24.66 26.63
C THR A 682 3.26 -23.32 26.01
N LEU A 683 2.43 -22.28 26.18
CA LEU A 683 2.78 -20.89 25.83
C LEU A 683 3.99 -20.43 26.64
N LYS A 684 4.04 -20.73 27.94
CA LYS A 684 5.15 -20.40 28.84
C LYS A 684 6.45 -21.08 28.41
N ASP A 685 6.39 -22.35 27.99
CA ASP A 685 7.55 -23.08 27.44
C ASP A 685 8.01 -22.52 26.08
N LYS A 686 7.09 -22.12 25.20
CA LYS A 686 7.45 -21.43 23.95
C LYS A 686 8.08 -20.07 24.22
N ILE A 687 7.52 -19.28 25.13
CA ILE A 687 8.08 -18.01 25.60
C ILE A 687 9.50 -18.21 26.15
N ARG A 688 9.75 -19.27 26.93
CA ARG A 688 11.08 -19.64 27.40
C ARG A 688 12.06 -19.83 26.25
N ILE A 689 11.76 -20.67 25.25
CA ILE A 689 12.70 -20.93 24.14
C ILE A 689 12.85 -19.72 23.21
N ALA A 690 11.78 -18.97 22.92
CA ALA A 690 11.87 -17.74 22.12
C ALA A 690 12.75 -16.68 22.82
N THR A 691 12.59 -16.53 24.14
CA THR A 691 13.47 -15.68 24.97
C THR A 691 14.92 -16.13 24.90
N VAL A 692 15.20 -17.44 24.98
CA VAL A 692 16.56 -17.99 24.83
C VAL A 692 17.17 -17.62 23.48
N LEU A 693 16.42 -17.76 22.38
CA LEU A 693 16.85 -17.38 21.03
C LEU A 693 17.15 -15.88 20.94
N GLY A 694 16.24 -15.03 21.44
CA GLY A 694 16.44 -13.58 21.48
C GLY A 694 17.67 -13.18 22.32
N THR A 695 17.89 -13.83 23.47
CA THR A 695 19.08 -13.61 24.32
C THR A 695 20.37 -14.03 23.62
N TRP A 696 20.38 -15.14 22.87
CA TRP A 696 21.55 -15.52 22.07
C TRP A 696 21.80 -14.53 20.92
N GLN A 697 20.74 -14.06 20.25
CA GLN A 697 20.87 -13.05 19.20
C GLN A 697 21.31 -11.67 19.73
N ALA A 698 21.02 -11.34 21.00
CA ALA A 698 21.44 -10.09 21.61
C ALA A 698 22.97 -9.98 21.76
N SER A 699 23.71 -11.10 21.75
CA SER A 699 25.18 -11.09 21.78
C SER A 699 25.85 -10.89 20.42
N LEU A 700 25.07 -10.62 19.36
CA LEU A 700 25.58 -10.34 18.02
C LEU A 700 25.84 -8.83 17.84
N THR A 701 26.89 -8.30 18.45
CA THR A 701 27.21 -6.86 18.50
C THR A 701 28.47 -6.44 17.71
N ASP A 702 29.13 -7.38 17.02
CA ASP A 702 30.36 -7.17 16.27
C ASP A 702 30.11 -6.50 14.89
N PHE A 703 29.96 -5.17 14.92
CA PHE A 703 29.66 -4.32 13.76
C PHE A 703 30.94 -3.71 13.14
N LYS A 704 31.13 -3.81 11.82
CA LYS A 704 32.46 -3.55 11.20
C LYS A 704 32.72 -2.11 10.74
N TYR A 705 31.75 -1.20 10.84
CA TYR A 705 31.88 0.13 10.25
C TYR A 705 31.18 1.27 11.00
N ILE A 706 29.97 1.06 11.51
CA ILE A 706 29.22 2.07 12.26
C ILE A 706 29.92 2.39 13.60
N SER A 707 29.69 3.58 14.17
CA SER A 707 30.35 4.02 15.40
C SER A 707 30.14 3.06 16.55
N SER A 708 31.15 2.88 17.41
CA SER A 708 31.10 1.98 18.57
C SER A 708 29.84 2.16 19.43
N LYS A 709 29.28 3.37 19.54
CA LYS A 709 28.02 3.63 20.27
C LYS A 709 26.83 2.76 19.82
N TRP A 710 26.80 2.23 18.58
CA TRP A 710 25.82 1.22 18.19
C TRP A 710 26.03 -0.12 18.90
N ALA A 711 27.27 -0.62 18.95
CA ALA A 711 27.62 -1.84 19.67
C ALA A 711 27.45 -1.64 21.18
N GLU A 712 28.00 -0.56 21.74
CA GLU A 712 27.81 -0.16 23.13
C GLU A 712 26.30 -0.09 23.49
N ASN A 713 25.46 0.48 22.61
CA ASN A 713 24.02 0.55 22.86
C ASN A 713 23.34 -0.82 22.92
N CYS A 714 23.70 -1.72 21.99
CA CYS A 714 23.17 -3.07 21.93
C CYS A 714 23.71 -3.96 23.07
N GLU A 715 24.93 -3.72 23.54
CA GLU A 715 25.53 -4.42 24.69
C GLU A 715 24.96 -3.92 26.02
N GLU A 716 24.69 -2.62 26.14
CA GLU A 716 24.08 -1.95 27.29
C GLU A 716 22.62 -2.38 27.49
N GLU A 717 21.78 -2.29 26.46
CA GLU A 717 20.36 -2.64 26.56
C GLU A 717 20.05 -4.13 26.31
N ALA A 718 20.92 -4.85 25.59
CA ALA A 718 20.72 -6.25 25.19
C ALA A 718 19.30 -6.58 24.69
N LEU A 719 18.67 -5.65 23.95
CA LEU A 719 17.23 -5.66 23.65
C LEU A 719 16.75 -6.99 23.06
N LEU A 720 15.56 -7.41 23.49
CA LEU A 720 14.79 -8.50 22.90
C LEU A 720 13.47 -7.94 22.35
N GLY A 721 12.96 -8.58 21.32
CA GLY A 721 11.59 -8.48 20.84
C GLY A 721 11.01 -9.88 20.69
N VAL A 722 10.72 -10.51 21.84
CA VAL A 722 9.90 -11.72 21.91
C VAL A 722 8.49 -11.33 21.49
N SER A 723 8.11 -11.79 20.31
CA SER A 723 6.83 -11.55 19.66
C SER A 723 5.97 -12.80 19.71
N MET A 724 4.66 -12.65 19.64
CA MET A 724 3.70 -13.74 19.45
C MET A 724 3.04 -13.57 18.08
N THR A 725 2.95 -14.66 17.32
CA THR A 725 2.15 -14.74 16.10
C THR A 725 1.16 -15.89 16.25
N GLY A 726 -0.07 -15.70 15.76
CA GLY A 726 -1.19 -16.60 16.06
C GLY A 726 -2.00 -16.21 17.30
N ILE A 727 -1.91 -14.96 17.78
CA ILE A 727 -2.67 -14.50 18.96
C ILE A 727 -4.17 -14.77 18.81
N MET A 728 -4.70 -14.55 17.61
CA MET A 728 -6.10 -14.77 17.27
C MET A 728 -6.46 -16.24 17.04
N ASP A 729 -5.50 -17.17 17.01
CA ASP A 729 -5.73 -18.61 16.78
C ASP A 729 -6.01 -19.41 18.07
N ASN A 730 -5.94 -18.78 19.25
CA ASN A 730 -6.07 -19.47 20.54
C ASN A 730 -6.94 -18.69 21.53
N GLU A 731 -7.86 -19.39 22.20
CA GLU A 731 -8.90 -18.80 23.06
C GLU A 731 -8.38 -18.15 24.35
N ILE A 732 -7.19 -18.54 24.84
CA ILE A 732 -6.53 -17.89 25.98
C ILE A 732 -5.96 -16.52 25.57
N THR A 733 -5.59 -16.34 24.29
CA THR A 733 -4.86 -15.17 23.80
C THR A 733 -5.68 -14.20 22.95
N ASN A 734 -6.78 -14.66 22.32
CA ASN A 734 -7.53 -13.91 21.30
C ASN A 734 -8.54 -12.88 21.84
N GLY A 735 -8.77 -12.85 23.16
CA GLY A 735 -9.80 -11.99 23.77
C GLY A 735 -11.22 -12.41 23.38
N SER A 736 -11.55 -13.68 23.61
CA SER A 736 -12.89 -14.27 23.48
C SER A 736 -13.54 -14.50 24.85
N ASP A 737 -14.87 -14.52 24.90
CA ASP A 737 -15.66 -14.63 26.14
C ASP A 737 -15.49 -15.95 26.92
N LEU A 738 -14.74 -16.93 26.38
CA LEU A 738 -14.51 -18.22 27.05
C LEU A 738 -13.67 -18.05 28.33
N TYR A 739 -12.79 -17.06 28.36
CA TYR A 739 -11.99 -16.68 29.52
C TYR A 739 -12.31 -15.24 29.92
N SER A 740 -12.27 -14.94 31.22
CA SER A 740 -12.42 -13.55 31.66
C SER A 740 -11.24 -12.69 31.22
N GLU A 741 -11.49 -11.40 30.99
CA GLU A 741 -10.44 -10.41 30.73
C GLU A 741 -9.34 -10.47 31.82
N GLU A 742 -9.72 -10.61 33.09
CA GLU A 742 -8.82 -10.83 34.23
C GLU A 742 -7.88 -12.05 34.05
N TYR A 743 -8.36 -13.13 33.43
CA TYR A 743 -7.53 -14.31 33.13
C TYR A 743 -6.55 -14.05 31.97
N LEU A 744 -6.96 -13.34 30.92
CA LEU A 744 -6.07 -12.89 29.85
C LEU A 744 -4.99 -11.95 30.40
N ILE A 745 -5.40 -10.91 31.15
CA ILE A 745 -4.51 -9.96 31.85
C ILE A 745 -3.47 -10.69 32.71
N THR A 746 -3.93 -11.63 33.55
CA THR A 746 -3.05 -12.42 34.42
C THR A 746 -2.09 -13.29 33.61
N SER A 747 -2.59 -13.93 32.54
CA SER A 747 -1.78 -14.80 31.67
C SER A 747 -0.69 -14.01 30.94
N LEU A 748 -1.04 -12.88 30.31
CA LEU A 748 -0.08 -12.00 29.63
C LEU A 748 1.00 -11.47 30.58
N GLY A 749 0.60 -11.06 31.80
CA GLY A 749 1.52 -10.62 32.84
C GLY A 749 2.53 -11.69 33.23
N LEU A 750 2.04 -12.91 33.54
CA LEU A 750 2.90 -14.04 33.92
C LEU A 750 3.82 -14.51 32.79
N LEU A 751 3.40 -14.41 31.51
CA LEU A 751 4.23 -14.74 30.36
C LEU A 751 5.35 -13.68 30.16
N ARG A 752 5.05 -12.38 30.33
CA ARG A 752 6.07 -11.30 30.32
C ARG A 752 7.07 -11.45 31.47
N GLU A 753 6.58 -11.78 32.67
CA GLU A 753 7.43 -12.02 33.84
C GLU A 753 8.34 -13.24 33.62
N HIS A 754 7.81 -14.33 33.07
CA HIS A 754 8.64 -15.50 32.76
C HIS A 754 9.71 -15.22 31.69
N ALA A 755 9.39 -14.42 30.67
CA ALA A 755 10.38 -13.94 29.70
C ALA A 755 11.49 -13.13 30.39
N THR A 756 11.15 -12.29 31.38
CA THR A 756 12.11 -11.57 32.22
C THR A 756 13.00 -12.51 33.04
N GLU A 757 12.43 -13.54 33.69
CA GLU A 757 13.19 -14.55 34.45
C GLU A 757 14.19 -15.29 33.56
N VAL A 758 13.70 -15.83 32.43
CA VAL A 758 14.48 -16.64 31.50
C VAL A 758 15.60 -15.82 30.86
N ASN A 759 15.33 -14.59 30.43
CA ASN A 759 16.38 -13.72 29.91
C ASN A 759 17.46 -13.45 30.96
N LYS A 760 17.07 -13.10 32.20
CA LYS A 760 18.01 -12.81 33.29
C LYS A 760 18.89 -14.02 33.63
N GLU A 761 18.34 -15.23 33.53
CA GLU A 761 19.13 -16.46 33.67
C GLU A 761 20.10 -16.65 32.49
N TRP A 762 19.63 -16.51 31.26
CA TRP A 762 20.41 -16.81 30.06
C TRP A 762 21.47 -15.77 29.73
N ALA A 763 21.20 -14.47 29.95
CA ALA A 763 22.19 -13.41 29.85
C ALA A 763 23.38 -13.67 30.78
N LYS A 764 23.10 -14.08 32.03
CA LYS A 764 24.12 -14.50 33.00
C LYS A 764 24.89 -15.75 32.53
N ARG A 765 24.21 -16.74 31.93
CA ARG A 765 24.82 -17.96 31.37
C ARG A 765 25.78 -17.67 30.20
N ILE A 766 25.48 -16.68 29.35
CA ILE A 766 26.29 -16.31 28.17
C ILE A 766 27.11 -15.02 28.35
N HIS A 767 27.16 -14.50 29.57
CA HIS A 767 27.97 -13.34 29.98
C HIS A 767 27.68 -12.03 29.22
N ILE A 768 26.40 -11.77 28.91
CA ILE A 768 25.92 -10.45 28.46
C ILE A 768 25.04 -9.79 29.54
N ASN A 769 24.70 -8.51 29.36
CA ASN A 769 23.73 -7.83 30.22
C ASN A 769 22.32 -8.43 30.06
N PRO A 770 21.50 -8.49 31.14
CA PRO A 770 20.08 -8.76 31.01
C PRO A 770 19.40 -7.73 30.11
N ALA A 771 18.44 -8.18 29.31
CA ALA A 771 17.71 -7.35 28.37
C ALA A 771 16.86 -6.30 29.09
N ALA A 772 16.97 -5.07 28.61
CA ALA A 772 16.35 -3.91 29.21
C ALA A 772 14.86 -3.75 28.84
N ALA A 773 14.44 -4.33 27.71
CA ALA A 773 13.06 -4.57 27.30
C ALA A 773 12.99 -5.86 26.47
N ILE A 774 11.94 -6.68 26.65
CA ILE A 774 11.92 -8.06 26.15
C ILE A 774 10.76 -8.37 25.19
N THR A 775 9.54 -7.90 25.47
CA THR A 775 8.32 -8.37 24.76
C THR A 775 7.69 -7.32 23.85
N CYS A 776 7.14 -7.77 22.72
CA CYS A 776 6.46 -6.94 21.72
C CYS A 776 5.39 -7.76 20.98
N VAL A 777 4.68 -7.18 20.01
CA VAL A 777 4.01 -7.98 18.96
C VAL A 777 4.37 -7.41 17.60
N LYS A 778 4.92 -8.25 16.71
CA LYS A 778 5.09 -7.96 15.28
C LYS A 778 4.11 -8.80 14.46
N PRO A 779 3.42 -8.21 13.47
CA PRO A 779 2.68 -8.95 12.46
C PRO A 779 3.63 -9.58 11.42
N SER A 780 4.35 -10.63 11.81
CA SER A 780 5.45 -11.25 11.04
C SER A 780 5.00 -12.02 9.78
N GLY A 781 4.56 -11.31 8.74
CA GLY A 781 3.92 -11.86 7.52
C GLY A 781 4.67 -12.92 6.70
N ASN A 782 5.97 -13.14 6.91
CA ASN A 782 6.72 -14.26 6.32
C ASN A 782 6.96 -15.45 7.30
N ILE A 783 6.80 -15.27 8.61
CA ILE A 783 6.82 -16.35 9.61
C ILE A 783 5.42 -16.91 9.82
N SER A 784 4.40 -16.07 9.98
CA SER A 784 3.01 -16.52 10.09
C SER A 784 2.59 -17.42 8.92
N GLN A 785 3.14 -17.14 7.74
CA GLN A 785 2.92 -17.93 6.52
C GLN A 785 3.84 -19.17 6.38
N LEU A 786 5.01 -19.21 7.04
CA LEU A 786 5.83 -20.43 7.16
C LEU A 786 5.32 -21.35 8.28
N CYS A 787 4.68 -20.79 9.31
CA CYS A 787 4.19 -21.50 10.47
C CYS A 787 2.70 -21.87 10.38
N ASP A 788 1.95 -21.27 9.46
CA ASP A 788 0.47 -21.31 9.39
C ASP A 788 -0.17 -20.84 10.71
N THR A 789 -0.07 -19.54 10.95
CA THR A 789 -0.75 -18.81 12.02
C THR A 789 -1.38 -17.52 11.48
N ALA A 790 -2.25 -16.90 12.26
CA ALA A 790 -2.49 -15.46 12.15
C ALA A 790 -1.18 -14.66 12.37
N SER A 791 -1.13 -13.40 11.95
CA SER A 791 0.10 -12.59 11.88
C SER A 791 0.13 -11.52 12.95
N GLY A 792 0.87 -11.79 14.03
CA GLY A 792 0.85 -10.96 15.24
C GLY A 792 -0.52 -11.01 15.91
N ILE A 793 -1.11 -9.84 16.11
CA ILE A 793 -2.43 -9.59 16.74
C ILE A 793 -3.57 -9.37 15.72
N HIS A 794 -3.31 -9.55 14.41
CA HIS A 794 -4.38 -9.52 13.41
C HIS A 794 -5.19 -10.82 13.41
N ALA A 795 -6.42 -10.76 12.91
CA ALA A 795 -7.36 -11.87 12.84
C ALA A 795 -7.23 -12.67 11.54
N ARG A 796 -7.61 -13.96 11.58
CA ARG A 796 -7.61 -14.82 10.38
C ARG A 796 -8.54 -14.25 9.30
N HIS A 797 -8.21 -14.54 8.05
CA HIS A 797 -9.00 -14.03 6.93
C HIS A 797 -10.45 -14.58 6.90
N SER A 798 -10.62 -15.88 7.21
CA SER A 798 -11.90 -16.60 7.33
C SER A 798 -11.66 -18.01 7.91
N GLU A 799 -12.70 -18.81 8.16
CA GLU A 799 -12.56 -20.22 8.59
C GLU A 799 -11.87 -21.10 7.52
N TYR A 800 -12.29 -20.96 6.24
CA TYR A 800 -11.65 -21.61 5.09
C TYR A 800 -11.26 -20.58 4.04
N TYR A 801 -10.05 -20.70 3.49
CA TYR A 801 -9.60 -19.85 2.40
C TYR A 801 -8.55 -20.51 1.51
N VAL A 802 -8.36 -19.96 0.31
CA VAL A 802 -7.28 -20.33 -0.61
C VAL A 802 -6.17 -19.30 -0.56
N ARG A 803 -4.93 -19.77 -0.31
CA ARG A 803 -3.71 -18.98 -0.32
C ARG A 803 -3.05 -19.04 -1.70
N SER A 804 -2.86 -17.89 -2.35
CA SER A 804 -2.30 -17.84 -3.71
C SER A 804 -0.90 -17.24 -3.77
N VAL A 805 0.13 -18.08 -3.98
CA VAL A 805 1.52 -17.63 -4.16
C VAL A 805 1.82 -17.33 -5.62
N ARG A 806 2.86 -16.53 -5.88
CA ARG A 806 3.31 -16.16 -7.23
C ARG A 806 4.80 -16.40 -7.37
N VAL A 807 5.18 -17.19 -8.37
CA VAL A 807 6.55 -17.63 -8.65
C VAL A 807 6.92 -17.25 -10.07
N ASN A 808 8.19 -16.95 -10.36
CA ASN A 808 8.62 -16.68 -11.73
C ASN A 808 8.60 -18.00 -12.53
N VAL A 809 8.17 -17.98 -13.80
CA VAL A 809 8.07 -19.23 -14.59
C VAL A 809 9.43 -19.88 -14.84
N ASN A 810 10.51 -19.09 -14.85
CA ASN A 810 11.89 -19.56 -14.98
C ASN A 810 12.58 -19.78 -13.62
N ASP A 811 11.84 -19.78 -12.51
CA ASP A 811 12.34 -20.29 -11.23
C ASP A 811 12.30 -21.82 -11.26
N PRO A 812 13.40 -22.54 -10.97
CA PRO A 812 13.39 -23.99 -10.87
C PRO A 812 12.29 -24.55 -9.96
N LEU A 813 11.96 -23.84 -8.88
CA LEU A 813 10.91 -24.24 -7.95
C LEU A 813 9.52 -24.24 -8.61
N ALA A 814 9.28 -23.34 -9.58
CA ALA A 814 8.04 -23.35 -10.35
C ALA A 814 8.00 -24.55 -11.31
N GLN A 815 9.10 -24.83 -12.03
CA GLN A 815 9.17 -25.96 -12.98
C GLN A 815 9.00 -27.30 -12.27
N PHE A 816 9.67 -27.48 -11.13
CA PHE A 816 9.48 -28.64 -10.25
C PHE A 816 8.01 -28.80 -9.81
N MET A 817 7.34 -27.73 -9.36
CA MET A 817 5.94 -27.81 -8.93
C MET A 817 4.97 -28.13 -10.08
N ILE A 818 5.30 -27.77 -11.33
CA ILE A 818 4.54 -28.19 -12.52
C ILE A 818 4.69 -29.71 -12.74
N ASP A 819 5.93 -30.23 -12.73
CA ASP A 819 6.23 -31.67 -12.89
C ASP A 819 5.51 -32.53 -11.85
N LYS A 820 5.54 -32.10 -10.58
CA LYS A 820 4.85 -32.78 -9.48
C LYS A 820 3.34 -32.54 -9.43
N GLY A 821 2.76 -31.88 -10.43
CA GLY A 821 1.31 -31.77 -10.62
C GLY A 821 0.59 -30.86 -9.64
N PHE A 822 1.24 -29.84 -9.08
CA PHE A 822 0.56 -28.86 -8.22
C PHE A 822 -0.53 -28.10 -8.99
N PRO A 823 -1.70 -27.82 -8.38
CA PRO A 823 -2.69 -26.89 -8.91
C PRO A 823 -2.08 -25.52 -9.19
N HIS A 824 -1.85 -25.27 -10.48
CA HIS A 824 -1.28 -24.04 -10.99
C HIS A 824 -2.06 -23.51 -12.18
N GLU A 825 -1.98 -22.21 -12.33
CA GLU A 825 -2.43 -21.46 -13.49
C GLU A 825 -1.37 -20.39 -13.74
N PRO A 826 -1.29 -19.79 -14.93
CA PRO A 826 -0.62 -18.51 -15.07
C PRO A 826 -1.09 -17.57 -13.96
N ASP A 827 -0.18 -16.86 -13.31
CA ASP A 827 -0.59 -15.70 -12.51
C ASP A 827 -1.42 -14.87 -13.48
N VAL A 828 -2.68 -14.50 -13.19
CA VAL A 828 -3.42 -13.59 -14.10
C VAL A 828 -2.63 -12.29 -14.30
N THR A 829 -1.65 -12.11 -13.43
CA THR A 829 -0.45 -11.30 -13.50
C THR A 829 0.41 -11.40 -14.78
N LYS A 830 1.03 -12.57 -15.02
CA LYS A 830 2.07 -12.88 -16.04
C LYS A 830 2.10 -14.39 -16.35
N PRO A 831 2.39 -14.84 -17.59
CA PRO A 831 2.48 -16.25 -18.00
C PRO A 831 3.93 -16.55 -18.39
N GLU A 832 4.35 -16.00 -19.54
CA GLU A 832 5.70 -15.66 -19.99
C GLU A 832 6.73 -15.39 -18.87
N THR A 833 6.30 -14.88 -17.71
CA THR A 833 7.19 -14.71 -16.54
C THR A 833 6.62 -15.15 -15.18
N ALA A 834 5.44 -15.74 -15.02
CA ALA A 834 4.98 -16.27 -13.72
C ALA A 834 3.88 -17.33 -13.77
N LEU A 835 3.71 -17.99 -12.62
CA LEU A 835 2.59 -18.86 -12.29
C LEU A 835 2.00 -18.46 -10.92
N VAL A 836 0.70 -18.69 -10.75
CA VAL A 836 0.05 -18.79 -9.44
C VAL A 836 -0.10 -20.25 -9.08
N PHE A 837 0.34 -20.60 -7.87
CA PHE A 837 0.03 -21.86 -7.22
C PHE A 837 -0.96 -21.59 -6.09
N ARG A 838 -1.99 -22.43 -5.97
CA ARG A 838 -3.08 -22.30 -4.99
C ARG A 838 -2.92 -23.35 -3.90
N PHE A 839 -2.91 -22.91 -2.64
CA PHE A 839 -2.86 -23.79 -1.46
C PHE A 839 -4.13 -23.59 -0.64
N PRO A 840 -4.98 -24.62 -0.46
CA PRO A 840 -6.13 -24.52 0.44
C PRO A 840 -5.68 -24.45 1.89
N GLN A 841 -6.36 -23.65 2.71
CA GLN A 841 -6.06 -23.43 4.12
C GLN A 841 -7.35 -23.52 4.93
N LYS A 842 -7.24 -24.01 6.17
CA LYS A 842 -8.28 -23.96 7.19
C LYS A 842 -7.69 -23.25 8.41
N SER A 843 -8.41 -22.28 8.96
CA SER A 843 -8.08 -21.68 10.25
C SER A 843 -8.40 -22.65 11.42
N PRO A 844 -7.64 -22.60 12.52
CA PRO A 844 -7.92 -23.44 13.70
C PRO A 844 -9.34 -23.25 14.25
N GLU A 845 -9.87 -24.30 14.87
CA GLU A 845 -11.12 -24.19 15.62
C GLU A 845 -10.91 -23.27 16.83
N GLY A 846 -11.83 -22.32 17.06
CA GLY A 846 -11.67 -21.25 18.07
C GLY A 846 -10.87 -20.01 17.60
N SER A 847 -10.43 -19.94 16.34
CA SER A 847 -9.73 -18.75 15.82
C SER A 847 -10.68 -17.59 15.51
N ILE A 848 -10.30 -16.36 15.87
CA ILE A 848 -11.04 -15.14 15.52
C ILE A 848 -10.77 -14.73 14.07
N THR A 849 -11.83 -14.43 13.30
CA THR A 849 -11.73 -13.92 11.93
C THR A 849 -11.99 -12.41 11.80
N ARG A 850 -11.54 -11.83 10.68
CA ARG A 850 -11.52 -10.38 10.39
C ARG A 850 -12.87 -9.64 10.46
N THR A 851 -13.99 -10.35 10.55
CA THR A 851 -15.35 -9.76 10.65
C THR A 851 -15.94 -9.81 12.06
N GLU A 852 -15.29 -10.48 13.01
CA GLU A 852 -15.88 -10.79 14.33
C GLU A 852 -15.65 -9.72 15.40
N LYS A 853 -14.74 -8.76 15.17
CA LYS A 853 -14.49 -7.62 16.07
C LYS A 853 -14.64 -6.28 15.34
N THR A 854 -15.08 -5.28 16.08
CA THR A 854 -15.08 -3.86 15.70
C THR A 854 -13.67 -3.27 15.78
N ALA A 855 -13.49 -2.09 15.19
CA ALA A 855 -12.24 -1.34 15.32
C ALA A 855 -11.93 -0.96 16.80
N VAL A 856 -12.96 -0.76 17.63
CA VAL A 856 -12.81 -0.45 19.06
C VAL A 856 -12.40 -1.69 19.86
N GLU A 857 -13.06 -2.84 19.68
CA GLU A 857 -12.65 -4.09 20.33
C GLU A 857 -11.22 -4.53 19.93
N GLN A 858 -10.79 -4.21 18.70
CA GLN A 858 -9.40 -4.42 18.26
C GLN A 858 -8.42 -3.48 19.00
N LEU A 859 -8.83 -2.24 19.30
CA LEU A 859 -8.04 -1.26 20.06
C LEU A 859 -7.98 -1.59 21.56
N GLU A 860 -9.06 -2.10 22.13
CA GLU A 860 -9.11 -2.57 23.53
C GLU A 860 -8.21 -3.80 23.73
N LEU A 861 -8.31 -4.81 22.85
CA LEU A 861 -7.39 -5.95 22.87
C LEU A 861 -5.93 -5.52 22.63
N TRP A 862 -5.70 -4.54 21.74
CA TRP A 862 -4.38 -3.93 21.57
C TRP A 862 -3.87 -3.29 22.87
N MET A 863 -4.73 -2.62 23.64
CA MET A 863 -4.37 -2.02 24.93
C MET A 863 -3.99 -3.10 25.95
N LEU A 864 -4.76 -4.19 26.05
CA LEU A 864 -4.43 -5.31 26.95
C LEU A 864 -3.05 -5.91 26.62
N TYR A 865 -2.71 -6.09 25.35
CA TYR A 865 -1.37 -6.51 24.93
C TYR A 865 -0.30 -5.45 25.17
N LYS A 866 -0.62 -4.17 25.03
CA LYS A 866 0.29 -3.03 25.29
C LYS A 866 0.65 -2.93 26.77
N GLU A 867 -0.30 -3.07 27.69
CA GLU A 867 -0.10 -2.89 29.13
C GLU A 867 0.38 -4.17 29.86
N HIS A 868 -0.14 -5.34 29.49
CA HIS A 868 0.10 -6.58 30.24
C HIS A 868 1.16 -7.50 29.62
N TYR A 869 1.29 -7.54 28.28
CA TYR A 869 2.34 -8.36 27.64
C TYR A 869 3.58 -7.57 27.23
N CYS A 870 3.44 -6.41 26.59
CA CYS A 870 4.56 -5.72 25.95
C CYS A 870 5.47 -4.95 26.94
N ASP A 871 6.76 -4.92 26.61
CA ASP A 871 7.71 -3.89 27.03
C ASP A 871 7.93 -2.85 25.90
N HIS A 872 7.63 -3.19 24.64
CA HIS A 872 7.71 -2.25 23.51
C HIS A 872 6.32 -1.79 23.05
N ASN A 873 5.88 -2.21 21.87
CA ASN A 873 4.58 -1.90 21.26
C ASN A 873 4.01 -3.16 20.61
N PRO A 874 2.68 -3.35 20.60
CA PRO A 874 2.03 -4.21 19.63
C PRO A 874 1.90 -3.43 18.32
N SER A 875 2.56 -3.86 17.23
CA SER A 875 2.31 -3.26 15.92
C SER A 875 1.02 -3.82 15.34
N CYS A 876 0.09 -2.93 15.00
CA CYS A 876 -1.24 -3.28 14.51
C CYS A 876 -1.71 -2.23 13.49
N THR A 877 -2.41 -2.69 12.46
CA THR A 877 -3.17 -1.81 11.55
C THR A 877 -4.64 -1.95 11.94
N ILE A 878 -5.25 -0.86 12.41
CA ILE A 878 -6.67 -0.84 12.78
C ILE A 878 -7.47 -0.51 11.52
N ASN A 879 -8.36 -1.41 11.12
CA ASN A 879 -9.20 -1.26 9.94
C ASN A 879 -10.56 -0.69 10.37
N VAL A 880 -10.80 0.58 10.10
CA VAL A 880 -11.93 1.37 10.61
C VAL A 880 -13.04 1.48 9.56
N LYS A 881 -14.21 0.91 9.83
CA LYS A 881 -15.41 1.02 8.98
C LYS A 881 -15.90 2.47 9.00
N GLU A 882 -16.59 2.92 7.95
CA GLU A 882 -16.95 4.34 7.81
C GLU A 882 -17.75 4.91 9.00
N HIS A 883 -18.53 4.08 9.70
CA HIS A 883 -19.29 4.48 10.89
C HIS A 883 -18.48 4.48 12.20
N GLU A 884 -17.33 3.80 12.25
CA GLU A 884 -16.48 3.67 13.45
C GLU A 884 -15.52 4.87 13.63
N TRP A 885 -15.27 5.70 12.60
CA TRP A 885 -14.21 6.75 12.61
C TRP A 885 -14.32 7.80 13.73
N LEU A 886 -15.54 8.19 14.11
CA LEU A 886 -15.74 9.16 15.21
C LEU A 886 -15.49 8.52 16.58
N GLU A 887 -15.88 7.25 16.74
CA GLU A 887 -15.72 6.48 17.97
C GLU A 887 -14.25 6.10 18.19
N VAL A 888 -13.58 5.63 17.15
CA VAL A 888 -12.13 5.39 17.14
C VAL A 888 -11.36 6.68 17.40
N GLY A 889 -11.75 7.81 16.78
CA GLY A 889 -11.12 9.11 17.05
C GLY A 889 -11.25 9.57 18.50
N ALA A 890 -12.43 9.37 19.11
CA ALA A 890 -12.65 9.64 20.53
C ALA A 890 -11.81 8.71 21.42
N TRP A 891 -11.83 7.40 21.17
CA TRP A 891 -11.05 6.41 21.93
C TRP A 891 -9.54 6.72 21.87
N VAL A 892 -9.02 7.08 20.69
CA VAL A 892 -7.61 7.43 20.49
C VAL A 892 -7.24 8.72 21.22
N TYR A 893 -8.12 9.72 21.26
CA TYR A 893 -7.88 10.94 22.03
C TYR A 893 -7.93 10.68 23.54
N GLU A 894 -8.91 9.92 24.03
CA GLU A 894 -9.02 9.57 25.44
C GLU A 894 -7.78 8.80 25.91
N ASN A 895 -7.38 7.75 25.18
CA ASN A 895 -6.26 6.86 25.50
C ASN A 895 -4.88 7.35 25.01
N PHE A 896 -4.77 8.57 24.47
CA PHE A 896 -3.57 9.06 23.75
C PHE A 896 -2.24 8.88 24.50
N ASP A 897 -2.27 9.02 25.83
CA ASP A 897 -1.11 8.93 26.73
C ASP A 897 -0.54 7.50 26.88
N ASN A 898 -1.25 6.50 26.34
CA ASN A 898 -0.82 5.09 26.26
C ASN A 898 -0.37 4.68 24.84
N ILE A 899 -0.72 5.45 23.80
CA ILE A 899 -0.57 5.07 22.39
C ILE A 899 0.82 5.46 21.87
N SER A 900 1.83 4.60 22.11
CA SER A 900 3.20 4.86 21.61
C SER A 900 3.33 4.81 20.09
N GLY A 901 2.49 4.04 19.38
CA GLY A 901 2.37 4.12 17.93
C GLY A 901 1.31 3.19 17.35
N LEU A 902 0.49 3.71 16.44
CA LEU A 902 -0.61 3.02 15.76
C LEU A 902 -0.80 3.56 14.33
N ALA A 903 -1.32 2.71 13.45
CA ALA A 903 -1.73 3.05 12.09
C ALA A 903 -3.21 2.70 11.87
N PHE A 904 -3.93 3.57 11.16
CA PHE A 904 -5.36 3.46 10.90
C PHE A 904 -5.60 3.49 9.39
N LEU A 905 -6.41 2.55 8.88
CA LEU A 905 -6.84 2.48 7.49
C LEU A 905 -8.36 2.25 7.41
N PRO A 906 -9.04 2.63 6.32
CA PRO A 906 -10.45 2.28 6.13
C PRO A 906 -10.66 0.76 5.99
N PHE A 907 -11.69 0.21 6.64
CA PHE A 907 -12.11 -1.19 6.47
C PHE A 907 -12.79 -1.41 5.11
N SER A 908 -12.53 -2.55 4.48
CA SER A 908 -12.90 -2.83 3.09
C SER A 908 -13.25 -4.31 2.88
N GLU A 909 -14.42 -4.59 2.29
CA GLU A 909 -15.04 -5.94 2.23
C GLU A 909 -14.75 -6.71 0.92
N HIS A 910 -13.79 -6.27 0.11
CA HIS A 910 -13.75 -6.68 -1.29
C HIS A 910 -12.99 -8.00 -1.53
N SER A 911 -13.58 -8.87 -2.34
CA SER A 911 -13.05 -10.19 -2.72
C SER A 911 -12.62 -10.24 -4.19
N TYR A 912 -11.94 -11.32 -4.57
CA TYR A 912 -10.73 -11.18 -5.38
C TYR A 912 -10.36 -12.44 -6.20
N THR A 913 -10.22 -12.39 -7.55
CA THR A 913 -10.14 -13.60 -8.44
C THR A 913 -9.02 -14.63 -8.14
N GLN A 914 -7.86 -14.18 -7.69
CA GLN A 914 -6.68 -15.01 -7.35
C GLN A 914 -6.12 -14.60 -5.96
N ALA A 915 -7.00 -14.13 -5.07
CA ALA A 915 -6.67 -13.35 -3.86
C ALA A 915 -5.46 -13.89 -3.07
N PRO A 916 -4.75 -13.04 -2.30
CA PRO A 916 -3.69 -13.55 -1.44
C PRO A 916 -4.30 -14.56 -0.46
N TYR A 917 -5.51 -14.26 0.01
CA TYR A 917 -6.41 -15.12 0.77
C TYR A 917 -7.80 -15.00 0.12
N GLN A 918 -8.37 -16.09 -0.41
CA GLN A 918 -9.74 -16.14 -0.96
C GLN A 918 -10.64 -16.88 0.02
N GLU A 919 -11.63 -16.24 0.63
CA GLU A 919 -12.66 -16.96 1.39
C GLU A 919 -13.34 -18.06 0.55
N CYS A 920 -13.61 -19.21 1.15
CA CYS A 920 -14.33 -20.30 0.52
C CYS A 920 -15.16 -21.08 1.56
N ASP A 921 -15.99 -22.02 1.12
CA ASP A 921 -16.71 -22.94 2.00
C ASP A 921 -15.93 -24.25 2.23
N GLU A 922 -16.34 -25.00 3.26
CA GLU A 922 -15.71 -26.28 3.63
C GLU A 922 -15.73 -27.29 2.45
N PHE A 923 -16.76 -27.24 1.61
CA PHE A 923 -16.89 -28.11 0.43
C PHE A 923 -15.81 -27.79 -0.62
N MET A 924 -15.58 -26.51 -0.92
CA MET A 924 -14.55 -26.05 -1.83
C MET A 924 -13.16 -26.32 -1.28
N TYR A 925 -12.94 -26.10 0.03
CA TYR A 925 -11.69 -26.48 0.70
C TYR A 925 -11.39 -27.99 0.54
N LYS A 926 -12.36 -28.86 0.87
CA LYS A 926 -12.23 -30.33 0.71
C LYS A 926 -11.98 -30.73 -0.74
N LYS A 927 -12.65 -30.10 -1.71
CA LYS A 927 -12.44 -30.32 -3.15
C LYS A 927 -11.01 -29.97 -3.55
N LEU A 928 -10.55 -28.75 -3.28
CA LEU A 928 -9.21 -28.30 -3.67
C LEU A 928 -8.09 -29.09 -2.98
N MET A 929 -8.30 -29.53 -1.73
CA MET A 929 -7.36 -30.43 -1.04
C MET A 929 -7.23 -31.80 -1.73
N SER A 930 -8.28 -32.29 -2.41
CA SER A 930 -8.22 -33.52 -3.21
C SER A 930 -7.55 -33.34 -4.59
N GLU A 931 -7.34 -32.09 -5.02
CA GLU A 931 -6.63 -31.73 -6.26
C GLU A 931 -5.13 -31.48 -6.03
N MET A 932 -4.68 -31.40 -4.77
CA MET A 932 -3.27 -31.30 -4.41
C MET A 932 -2.55 -32.65 -4.62
N PRO A 933 -1.31 -32.67 -5.15
CA PRO A 933 -0.53 -33.89 -5.30
C PRO A 933 -0.20 -34.52 -3.94
N GLN A 934 0.14 -35.81 -3.96
CA GLN A 934 0.38 -36.63 -2.77
C GLN A 934 1.78 -37.24 -2.83
N ASN A 935 2.46 -37.36 -1.68
CA ASN A 935 3.81 -37.93 -1.56
C ASN A 935 4.86 -37.27 -2.48
N VAL A 936 4.85 -35.93 -2.55
CA VAL A 936 5.84 -35.14 -3.31
C VAL A 936 7.19 -35.22 -2.61
N ASP A 937 8.17 -35.87 -3.23
CA ASP A 937 9.57 -35.76 -2.84
C ASP A 937 10.13 -34.42 -3.35
N TRP A 938 10.69 -33.62 -2.44
CA TRP A 938 11.27 -32.31 -2.72
C TRP A 938 12.78 -32.36 -3.02
N ASN A 939 13.43 -33.52 -2.88
CA ASN A 939 14.85 -33.69 -3.27
C ASN A 939 15.02 -33.64 -4.80
N ASP A 940 14.02 -34.13 -5.54
CA ASP A 940 13.84 -34.03 -6.99
C ASP A 940 13.94 -32.57 -7.53
N LEU A 941 13.76 -31.54 -6.69
CA LEU A 941 14.00 -30.14 -7.08
C LEU A 941 15.43 -29.93 -7.61
N SER A 942 16.40 -30.71 -7.13
CA SER A 942 17.81 -30.60 -7.56
C SER A 942 18.02 -30.92 -9.05
N ASP A 943 17.14 -31.70 -9.70
CA ASP A 943 17.21 -31.95 -11.15
C ASP A 943 16.86 -30.70 -11.99
N PHE A 944 16.26 -29.68 -11.37
CA PHE A 944 15.86 -28.42 -12.01
C PHE A 944 16.83 -27.25 -11.73
N GLU A 945 17.82 -27.41 -10.83
CA GLU A 945 18.73 -26.33 -10.41
C GLU A 945 20.18 -26.55 -10.88
N SER A 946 20.85 -25.48 -11.34
CA SER A 946 22.23 -25.57 -11.86
C SER A 946 23.20 -24.47 -11.42
N ASP A 947 22.72 -23.40 -10.78
CA ASP A 947 23.48 -22.37 -10.04
C ASP A 947 22.53 -21.76 -9.00
N ASP A 948 23.08 -20.95 -8.09
CA ASP A 948 22.39 -20.20 -7.05
C ASP A 948 21.43 -19.14 -7.64
N MET A 949 20.23 -19.61 -7.99
CA MET A 949 19.07 -18.81 -8.37
C MET A 949 18.26 -18.34 -7.14
N THR A 950 18.77 -18.58 -5.93
CA THR A 950 18.07 -18.36 -4.67
C THR A 950 17.82 -16.88 -4.39
N THR A 951 16.57 -16.42 -4.54
CA THR A 951 16.12 -15.11 -4.05
C THR A 951 15.88 -15.16 -2.53
N GLY A 952 16.96 -15.30 -1.75
CA GLY A 952 16.90 -15.39 -0.28
C GLY A 952 16.20 -14.19 0.36
N SER A 953 15.54 -14.43 1.50
CA SER A 953 14.55 -13.54 2.14
C SER A 953 15.12 -12.21 2.65
N GLN A 954 15.25 -11.26 1.74
CA GLN A 954 15.62 -9.89 2.05
C GLN A 954 14.35 -9.04 2.00
N GLU A 955 13.56 -9.20 3.06
CA GLU A 955 12.36 -8.43 3.39
C GLU A 955 12.69 -6.93 3.38
N LEU A 956 11.88 -6.17 2.63
CA LEU A 956 11.68 -4.73 2.86
C LEU A 956 11.04 -4.62 4.24
N ALA A 957 11.70 -3.91 5.17
CA ALA A 957 11.20 -3.78 6.53
C ALA A 957 9.78 -3.19 6.56
N CYS A 958 8.99 -3.69 7.50
CA CYS A 958 7.72 -3.20 8.07
C CYS A 958 6.84 -2.22 7.27
N THR A 959 6.22 -2.70 6.19
CA THR A 959 5.10 -2.02 5.49
C THR A 959 3.74 -2.46 6.08
N ALA A 960 3.13 -1.67 6.98
CA ALA A 960 1.87 -2.03 7.64
C ALA A 960 0.64 -1.88 6.72
N GLY A 961 -0.11 -2.97 6.53
CA GLY A 961 -0.95 -3.22 5.35
C GLY A 961 -0.39 -4.33 4.46
N GLY A 962 0.90 -4.66 4.59
CA GLY A 962 1.47 -5.98 4.31
C GLY A 962 1.10 -7.04 5.36
N CYS A 963 0.11 -6.76 6.19
CA CYS A 963 -0.34 -7.55 7.33
C CYS A 963 -1.80 -7.96 7.11
N GLU A 964 -1.99 -9.20 6.67
CA GLU A 964 -3.27 -9.96 6.70
C GLU A 964 -4.42 -9.50 5.78
N ILE A 965 -4.12 -8.82 4.66
CA ILE A 965 -5.12 -8.47 3.60
C ILE A 965 -4.67 -8.82 2.16
#